data_AF-A0AAU2MGW9-F1
#
_entry.id   AF-A0AAU2MGW9-F1
#
_cell.length_a   1.000
_cell.length_b   1.000
_cell.length_c   1.000
_cell.angle_alpha   90.00
_cell.angle_beta   90.00
_cell.angle_gamma   90.00
#
_symmetry.space_group_name_H-M   'P 1'
#
loop_
_entity.id
_entity.type
_entity.pdbx_description
1 polymer ?
#
loop_
_entity_poly.entity_id
_entity_poly.type
_entity_poly.pdbx_seq_one_letter_code
_entity_poly.pdbx_strand_id
1 'polypeptide(L)'
;MADWGQMVSKLQSLATGEGSAGTGGVNASELRMQAETAEWEGQNASVTRQFVTKTAAEFTDVVTEARSVHKILQDSHDDLKKHKEDLQTTIDRWARRNVHINEDGGAVSSVPSGAAAGTAKIQPATQDEVDTAAAEVGRILSAADEIDRIAARALRKHAAGKYNFSEAGYKGLEDADRKQGIEDADAMLKLAAKADGMTDAQLKHFNEVAKYQRDNPAFAERFATKLGPEGTLQFWRSLADPGHGDAPTGDRAKILSTVQDNLGLTLATASRVDSPAMQEWKDGIIAAGDDRIKHPGIMSAPYGYQVMSSLMTKGKWDGAFLNDYGDSLIAFERSNKQAGPDWLWGNPGHTAQLDYPPNTNKPDNDPVAGFMEALGHNPEASLDFFNGSSGEGEKDDLDTVSNWDYLVDKDSKDARTWPLDDDGKTTGYTNLGHALESATLGYAYDASPPSIPELGSEAQNAARDERTELMEKVVDHYKTADAIEKQDGIRDSLTNMAAGHIDSLNYSMDNMGGSGDLVDRDGLFGKDTHRLRDFGETGSMQFMRALGADEDSHATLSVAQQVYGSSLMTAQGDNSDSAVAAGLHSVKMHGMLDESRIEAIGKEFADDKTERNLKLEQQGAWRDFAAEATIGVAVGVTTAAIVPAGPVAVVAVPLAIETIGGAANTQFGNETMQWLKDHEFENHDDAAQGIDKAKAEGRQNAMGPLLNYVEAHNMESGEVRKLMGTAEDSYNRGGRLSDTDDARGW
;
A
#
# COMPACT_ATOMS: atom_id res chain seq x y z
N MET A 1 22.34 1.19 -32.59
CA MET A 1 21.57 0.00 -33.06
C MET A 1 22.03 -0.51 -34.42
N ALA A 2 21.94 0.28 -35.50
CA ALA A 2 22.30 -0.17 -36.84
C ALA A 2 23.73 -0.73 -36.97
N ASP A 3 24.72 -0.14 -36.29
CA ASP A 3 26.12 -0.58 -36.38
C ASP A 3 26.35 -1.98 -35.79
N TRP A 4 25.76 -2.29 -34.63
CA TRP A 4 25.84 -3.61 -34.02
C TRP A 4 25.05 -4.65 -34.81
N GLY A 5 23.89 -4.30 -35.36
CA GLY A 5 23.15 -5.18 -36.28
C GLY A 5 23.95 -5.52 -37.54
N GLN A 6 24.68 -4.55 -38.11
CA GLN A 6 25.60 -4.80 -39.22
C GLN A 6 26.80 -5.64 -38.80
N MET A 7 27.36 -5.41 -37.60
CA MET A 7 28.48 -6.19 -37.07
C MET A 7 28.08 -7.66 -36.93
N VAL A 8 26.93 -7.95 -36.32
CA VAL A 8 26.37 -9.31 -36.21
C VAL A 8 26.25 -9.96 -37.57
N SER A 9 25.68 -9.25 -38.55
CA SER A 9 25.50 -9.78 -39.92
C SER A 9 26.83 -10.14 -40.58
N LYS A 10 27.85 -9.28 -40.43
CA LYS A 10 29.20 -9.51 -40.97
C LYS A 10 29.91 -10.67 -40.27
N LEU A 11 29.85 -10.73 -38.94
CA LEU A 11 30.45 -11.82 -38.16
C LEU A 11 29.79 -13.16 -38.46
N GLN A 12 28.46 -13.19 -38.62
CA GLN A 12 27.75 -14.41 -39.02
C GLN A 12 28.19 -14.89 -40.40
N SER A 13 28.37 -13.96 -41.36
CA SER A 13 28.90 -14.31 -42.69
C SER A 13 30.32 -14.89 -42.61
N LEU A 14 31.17 -14.38 -41.71
CA LEU A 14 32.52 -14.93 -41.49
C LEU A 14 32.51 -16.29 -40.76
N ALA A 15 31.56 -16.50 -39.85
CA ALA A 15 31.46 -17.72 -39.06
C ALA A 15 30.88 -18.89 -39.86
N THR A 16 29.75 -18.69 -40.53
CA THR A 16 28.96 -19.77 -41.15
C THR A 16 28.71 -19.59 -42.65
N GLY A 17 29.09 -18.44 -43.23
CA GLY A 17 28.72 -18.09 -44.60
C GLY A 17 27.27 -17.61 -44.74
N GLU A 18 26.48 -17.62 -43.67
CA GLU A 18 25.11 -17.10 -43.67
C GLU A 18 25.09 -15.57 -43.48
N GLY A 19 24.29 -14.87 -44.29
CA GLY A 19 24.09 -13.43 -44.19
C GLY A 19 24.13 -12.71 -45.54
N SER A 20 23.56 -11.51 -45.59
CA SER A 20 23.47 -10.69 -46.81
C SER A 20 24.79 -10.02 -47.21
N ALA A 21 25.85 -10.16 -46.40
CA ALA A 21 27.14 -9.51 -46.63
C ALA A 21 28.08 -10.28 -47.57
N GLY A 22 27.66 -11.44 -48.10
CA GLY A 22 28.26 -12.16 -49.23
C GLY A 22 29.76 -11.95 -49.45
N THR A 23 30.61 -12.50 -48.58
CA THR A 23 32.08 -12.30 -48.68
C THR A 23 32.75 -13.14 -49.77
N GLY A 24 32.04 -14.09 -50.40
CA GLY A 24 32.54 -14.87 -51.54
C GLY A 24 33.79 -15.71 -51.26
N GLY A 25 34.19 -15.89 -49.99
CA GLY A 25 35.39 -16.61 -49.56
C GLY A 25 35.10 -17.67 -48.48
N VAL A 26 36.13 -18.44 -48.10
CA VAL A 26 36.06 -19.53 -47.12
C VAL A 26 35.66 -18.98 -45.74
N ASN A 27 34.59 -19.51 -45.15
CA ASN A 27 34.14 -19.17 -43.78
C ASN A 27 34.75 -20.09 -42.71
N ALA A 28 34.61 -19.73 -41.43
CA ALA A 28 35.20 -20.47 -40.32
C ALA A 28 34.69 -21.91 -40.22
N SER A 29 33.38 -22.13 -40.44
CA SER A 29 32.77 -23.46 -40.45
C SER A 29 33.35 -24.36 -41.56
N GLU A 30 33.50 -23.82 -42.77
CA GLU A 30 34.15 -24.51 -43.89
C GLU A 30 35.62 -24.81 -43.61
N LEU A 31 36.36 -23.84 -43.06
CA LEU A 31 37.77 -24.02 -42.70
C LEU A 31 37.94 -25.11 -41.64
N ARG A 32 37.04 -25.15 -40.64
CA ARG A 32 37.00 -26.19 -39.62
C ARG A 32 36.77 -27.56 -40.24
N MET A 33 35.75 -27.69 -41.09
CA MET A 33 35.42 -28.94 -41.77
C MET A 33 36.61 -29.44 -42.62
N GLN A 34 37.27 -28.55 -43.36
CA GLN A 34 38.47 -28.89 -44.14
C GLN A 34 39.63 -29.35 -43.24
N ALA A 35 39.88 -28.67 -42.11
CA ALA A 35 40.94 -29.06 -41.19
C ALA A 35 40.68 -30.40 -40.46
N GLU A 36 39.41 -30.68 -40.15
CA GLU A 36 38.97 -31.94 -39.52
C GLU A 36 39.05 -33.12 -40.50
N THR A 37 38.76 -32.89 -41.79
CA THR A 37 38.77 -33.91 -42.85
C THR A 37 40.14 -34.12 -43.51
N ALA A 38 41.10 -33.22 -43.28
CA ALA A 38 42.40 -33.33 -43.91
C ALA A 38 43.30 -34.41 -43.28
N GLU A 39 43.88 -35.25 -44.14
CA GLU A 39 44.85 -36.30 -43.79
C GLU A 39 46.27 -35.71 -43.66
N TRP A 40 46.52 -34.98 -42.58
CA TRP A 40 47.85 -34.45 -42.27
C TRP A 40 48.65 -35.41 -41.39
N GLU A 41 49.93 -35.61 -41.71
CA GLU A 41 50.87 -36.43 -40.93
C GLU A 41 52.04 -35.61 -40.37
N GLY A 42 52.58 -36.02 -39.21
CA GLY A 42 53.71 -35.38 -38.53
C GLY A 42 53.33 -34.49 -37.34
N GLN A 43 54.33 -34.03 -36.57
CA GLN A 43 54.11 -33.28 -35.31
C GLN A 43 53.37 -31.95 -35.49
N ASN A 44 53.50 -31.31 -36.65
CA ASN A 44 52.78 -30.06 -36.94
C ASN A 44 51.29 -30.30 -37.23
N ALA A 45 50.90 -31.51 -37.67
CA ALA A 45 49.51 -31.82 -37.99
C ALA A 45 48.60 -31.72 -36.76
N SER A 46 49.05 -32.22 -35.60
CA SER A 46 48.25 -32.19 -34.36
C SER A 46 48.10 -30.78 -33.79
N VAL A 47 49.15 -29.96 -33.88
CA VAL A 47 49.13 -28.56 -33.38
C VAL A 47 48.32 -27.65 -34.29
N THR A 48 48.54 -27.71 -35.61
CA THR A 48 47.85 -26.85 -36.57
C THR A 48 46.36 -27.19 -36.66
N ARG A 49 45.98 -28.49 -36.61
CA ARG A 49 44.56 -28.87 -36.61
C ARG A 49 43.83 -28.29 -35.41
N GLN A 50 44.37 -28.46 -34.19
CA GLN A 50 43.76 -27.92 -32.98
C GLN A 50 43.71 -26.39 -32.98
N PHE A 51 44.75 -25.74 -33.50
CA PHE A 51 44.76 -24.28 -33.66
C PHE A 51 43.63 -23.83 -34.59
N VAL A 52 43.50 -24.43 -35.78
CA VAL A 52 42.47 -24.05 -36.76
C VAL A 52 41.06 -24.30 -36.21
N THR A 53 40.81 -25.46 -35.58
CA THR A 53 39.49 -25.75 -35.03
C THR A 53 39.14 -24.83 -33.86
N LYS A 54 40.10 -24.50 -33.00
CA LYS A 54 39.89 -23.51 -31.94
C LYS A 54 39.63 -22.11 -32.50
N THR A 55 40.46 -21.65 -33.45
CA THR A 55 40.25 -20.35 -34.09
C THR A 55 38.89 -20.28 -34.78
N ALA A 56 38.44 -21.35 -35.45
CA ALA A 56 37.12 -21.40 -36.05
C ALA A 56 35.98 -21.34 -35.01
N ALA A 57 36.17 -21.93 -33.83
CA ALA A 57 35.21 -21.83 -32.73
C ALA A 57 35.09 -20.39 -32.20
N GLU A 58 36.19 -19.65 -32.09
CA GLU A 58 36.17 -18.23 -31.65
C GLU A 58 35.32 -17.34 -32.60
N PHE A 59 35.16 -17.70 -33.88
CA PHE A 59 34.23 -17.00 -34.78
C PHE A 59 32.76 -17.25 -34.44
N THR A 60 32.43 -18.39 -33.84
CA THR A 60 31.09 -18.66 -33.32
C THR A 60 30.87 -17.92 -32.01
N ASP A 61 31.87 -17.91 -31.13
CA ASP A 61 31.82 -17.21 -29.84
C ASP A 61 31.68 -15.70 -30.04
N VAL A 62 32.43 -15.09 -30.96
CA VAL A 62 32.28 -13.65 -31.28
C VAL A 62 30.91 -13.32 -31.88
N VAL A 63 30.30 -14.23 -32.64
CA VAL A 63 28.91 -14.04 -33.14
C VAL A 63 27.93 -14.09 -31.97
N THR A 64 28.10 -15.03 -31.03
CA THR A 64 27.28 -15.13 -29.81
C THR A 64 27.39 -13.86 -28.97
N GLU A 65 28.61 -13.37 -28.74
CA GLU A 65 28.86 -12.15 -27.98
C GLU A 65 28.30 -10.91 -28.68
N ALA A 66 28.53 -10.76 -29.99
CA ALA A 66 28.00 -9.64 -30.77
C ALA A 66 26.47 -9.62 -30.81
N ARG A 67 25.81 -10.79 -30.91
CA ARG A 67 24.36 -10.91 -30.81
C ARG A 67 23.86 -10.51 -29.43
N SER A 68 24.56 -10.95 -28.38
CA SER A 68 24.23 -10.57 -27.02
C SER A 68 24.33 -9.07 -26.81
N VAL A 69 25.46 -8.44 -27.19
CA VAL A 69 25.65 -6.99 -27.07
C VAL A 69 24.59 -6.24 -27.87
N HIS A 70 24.33 -6.65 -29.11
CA HIS A 70 23.30 -6.02 -29.94
C HIS A 70 21.93 -6.05 -29.26
N LYS A 71 21.53 -7.21 -28.72
CA LYS A 71 20.22 -7.40 -28.12
C LYS A 71 20.08 -6.70 -26.76
N ILE A 72 21.13 -6.69 -25.93
CA ILE A 72 21.15 -5.88 -24.69
C ILE A 72 20.98 -4.40 -25.03
N LEU A 73 21.76 -3.87 -25.97
CA LEU A 73 21.65 -2.46 -26.37
C LEU A 73 20.29 -2.13 -26.99
N GLN A 74 19.66 -3.10 -27.68
CA GLN A 74 18.33 -2.93 -28.25
C GLN A 74 17.27 -2.79 -27.17
N ASP A 75 17.21 -3.77 -26.26
CA ASP A 75 16.21 -3.83 -25.21
C ASP A 75 16.36 -2.62 -24.29
N SER A 76 17.59 -2.31 -23.87
CA SER A 76 17.86 -1.11 -23.07
C SER A 76 17.47 0.18 -23.77
N HIS A 77 17.69 0.30 -25.09
CA HIS A 77 17.23 1.47 -25.84
C HIS A 77 15.71 1.57 -25.83
N ASP A 78 15.02 0.48 -26.11
CA ASP A 78 13.56 0.47 -26.22
C ASP A 78 12.90 0.76 -24.87
N ASP A 79 13.40 0.17 -23.78
CA ASP A 79 12.91 0.37 -22.42
C ASP A 79 13.24 1.77 -21.88
N LEU A 80 14.47 2.27 -22.05
CA LEU A 80 14.83 3.63 -21.63
C LEU A 80 14.09 4.70 -22.43
N LYS A 81 13.81 4.44 -23.72
CA LYS A 81 12.99 5.33 -24.53
C LYS A 81 11.56 5.37 -23.98
N LYS A 82 10.98 4.22 -23.64
CA LYS A 82 9.66 4.15 -23.02
C LYS A 82 9.63 4.91 -21.69
N HIS A 83 10.57 4.69 -20.78
CA HIS A 83 10.63 5.41 -19.51
C HIS A 83 10.82 6.92 -19.68
N LYS A 84 11.55 7.35 -20.72
CA LYS A 84 11.63 8.77 -21.07
C LYS A 84 10.27 9.32 -21.52
N GLU A 85 9.53 8.59 -22.34
CA GLU A 85 8.17 8.97 -22.79
C GLU A 85 7.18 8.98 -21.61
N ASP A 86 7.27 8.00 -20.70
CA ASP A 86 6.50 7.94 -19.46
C ASP A 86 6.81 9.16 -18.58
N LEU A 87 8.09 9.49 -18.36
CA LEU A 87 8.50 10.66 -17.59
C LEU A 87 7.98 11.97 -18.19
N GLN A 88 8.08 12.13 -19.52
CA GLN A 88 7.55 13.30 -20.23
C GLN A 88 6.03 13.41 -20.05
N THR A 89 5.32 12.28 -20.17
CA THR A 89 3.87 12.23 -20.00
C THR A 89 3.47 12.57 -18.56
N THR A 90 4.19 12.04 -17.57
CA THR A 90 3.99 12.33 -16.14
C THR A 90 4.25 13.81 -15.84
N ILE A 91 5.34 14.39 -16.35
CA ILE A 91 5.64 15.83 -16.23
C ILE A 91 4.53 16.68 -16.86
N ASP A 92 4.13 16.39 -18.10
CA ASP A 92 3.10 17.15 -18.81
C ASP A 92 1.74 17.06 -18.10
N ARG A 93 1.41 15.89 -17.55
CA ARG A 93 0.17 15.67 -16.80
C ARG A 93 0.17 16.44 -15.48
N TRP A 94 1.28 16.40 -14.73
CA TRP A 94 1.42 17.09 -13.45
C TRP A 94 1.55 18.61 -13.60
N ALA A 95 2.16 19.08 -14.69
CA ALA A 95 2.21 20.51 -15.02
C ALA A 95 0.81 21.12 -15.24
N ARG A 96 -0.15 20.34 -15.76
CA ARG A 96 -1.57 20.77 -15.88
C ARG A 96 -2.27 20.93 -14.52
N ARG A 97 -1.69 20.36 -13.47
CA ARG A 97 -2.13 20.49 -12.08
C ARG A 97 -1.23 21.44 -11.28
N ASN A 98 -0.46 22.30 -11.95
CA ASN A 98 0.44 23.25 -11.32
C ASN A 98 1.54 22.60 -10.45
N VAL A 99 1.91 21.35 -10.74
CA VAL A 99 3.10 20.69 -10.17
C VAL A 99 4.26 20.84 -11.15
N HIS A 100 5.38 21.36 -10.68
CA HIS A 100 6.64 21.41 -11.41
C HIS A 100 7.60 20.35 -10.88
N ILE A 101 8.11 19.52 -11.79
CA ILE A 101 9.19 18.57 -11.48
C ILE A 101 10.53 19.29 -11.71
N ASN A 102 11.35 19.35 -10.68
CA ASN A 102 12.66 19.98 -10.70
C ASN A 102 13.73 19.06 -11.31
N GLU A 103 14.94 19.60 -11.50
CA GLU A 103 16.05 18.89 -12.14
C GLU A 103 16.55 17.68 -11.34
N ASP A 104 16.31 17.65 -10.03
CA ASP A 104 16.67 16.55 -9.14
C ASP A 104 15.60 15.44 -9.07
N GLY A 105 14.50 15.58 -9.84
CA GLY A 105 13.38 14.65 -9.84
C GLY A 105 12.39 14.86 -8.68
N GLY A 106 12.57 15.90 -7.88
CA GLY A 106 11.60 16.33 -6.87
C GLY A 106 10.44 17.10 -7.49
N ALA A 107 9.26 17.03 -6.88
CA ALA A 107 8.11 17.81 -7.28
C ALA A 107 7.93 19.03 -6.37
N VAL A 108 7.46 20.14 -6.92
CA VAL A 108 7.07 21.34 -6.17
C VAL A 108 5.82 21.96 -6.78
N SER A 109 5.00 22.58 -5.94
CA SER A 109 3.89 23.40 -6.42
C SER A 109 4.41 24.63 -7.16
N SER A 110 3.86 24.94 -8.33
CA SER A 110 4.32 26.03 -9.20
C SER A 110 3.14 26.71 -9.89
N VAL A 111 2.87 27.95 -9.47
CA VAL A 111 1.88 28.84 -10.12
C VAL A 111 2.57 30.02 -10.80
N PRO A 112 2.02 30.54 -11.93
CA PRO A 112 2.54 31.74 -12.56
C PRO A 112 2.53 32.94 -11.60
N SER A 113 3.52 33.82 -11.72
CA SER A 113 3.57 35.05 -10.91
C SER A 113 2.34 35.93 -11.15
N GLY A 114 1.94 36.75 -10.16
CA GLY A 114 0.73 37.60 -10.25
C GLY A 114 0.69 38.53 -11.47
N ALA A 115 1.85 38.93 -12.02
CA ALA A 115 1.94 39.69 -13.26
C ALA A 115 1.56 38.88 -14.52
N ALA A 116 1.81 37.57 -14.51
CA ALA A 116 1.45 36.64 -15.59
C ALA A 116 0.05 36.04 -15.40
N ALA A 117 -0.42 35.89 -14.16
CA ALA A 117 -1.74 35.38 -13.83
C ALA A 117 -2.87 36.42 -14.00
N GLY A 118 -2.55 37.72 -13.94
CA GLY A 118 -3.56 38.79 -14.08
C GLY A 118 -4.58 38.75 -12.94
N THR A 119 -5.87 38.66 -13.26
CA THR A 119 -6.97 38.50 -12.27
C THR A 119 -7.42 37.04 -12.10
N ALA A 120 -6.79 36.09 -12.79
CA ALA A 120 -7.16 34.68 -12.67
C ALA A 120 -6.64 34.12 -11.33
N LYS A 121 -7.52 33.52 -10.53
CA LYS A 121 -7.12 32.72 -9.37
C LYS A 121 -6.59 31.38 -9.89
N ILE A 122 -5.27 31.27 -10.04
CA ILE A 122 -4.59 30.02 -10.39
C ILE A 122 -4.21 29.33 -9.09
N GLN A 123 -4.74 28.12 -8.90
CA GLN A 123 -4.62 27.40 -7.64
C GLN A 123 -3.32 26.57 -7.61
N PRO A 124 -2.51 26.63 -6.55
CA PRO A 124 -1.31 25.83 -6.43
C PRO A 124 -1.65 24.34 -6.31
N ALA A 125 -0.75 23.47 -6.78
CA ALA A 125 -0.84 22.03 -6.52
C ALA A 125 -0.82 21.73 -5.02
N THR A 126 -1.55 20.71 -4.60
CA THR A 126 -1.59 20.24 -3.21
C THR A 126 -0.29 19.54 -2.81
N GLN A 127 -0.04 19.39 -1.50
CA GLN A 127 1.13 18.63 -1.04
C GLN A 127 1.02 17.14 -1.42
N ASP A 128 -0.17 16.56 -1.34
CA ASP A 128 -0.42 15.17 -1.79
C ASP A 128 -0.19 14.99 -3.30
N GLU A 129 -0.59 15.96 -4.13
CA GLU A 129 -0.31 15.95 -5.56
C GLU A 129 1.19 16.06 -5.83
N VAL A 130 1.90 16.90 -5.06
CA VAL A 130 3.36 17.02 -5.12
C VAL A 130 4.02 15.70 -4.71
N ASP A 131 3.62 15.07 -3.61
CA ASP A 131 4.20 13.84 -3.11
C ASP A 131 3.90 12.65 -4.02
N THR A 132 2.66 12.55 -4.53
CA THR A 132 2.27 11.56 -5.54
C THR A 132 3.07 11.74 -6.83
N ALA A 133 3.27 12.98 -7.28
CA ALA A 133 4.09 13.28 -8.45
C ALA A 133 5.55 12.89 -8.23
N ALA A 134 6.12 13.21 -7.07
CA ALA A 134 7.48 12.82 -6.70
C ALA A 134 7.63 11.29 -6.63
N ALA A 135 6.66 10.59 -6.05
CA ALA A 135 6.66 9.13 -5.96
C ALA A 135 6.59 8.48 -7.35
N GLU A 136 5.73 8.98 -8.24
CA GLU A 136 5.62 8.47 -9.61
C GLU A 136 6.89 8.73 -10.44
N VAL A 137 7.45 9.94 -10.36
CA VAL A 137 8.73 10.26 -10.99
C VAL A 137 9.83 9.35 -10.44
N GLY A 138 9.89 9.19 -9.11
CA GLY A 138 10.83 8.30 -8.44
C GLY A 138 10.73 6.85 -8.92
N ARG A 139 9.52 6.33 -9.15
CA ARG A 139 9.30 4.99 -9.72
C ARG A 139 9.83 4.87 -11.15
N ILE A 140 9.55 5.85 -12.01
CA ILE A 140 10.03 5.85 -13.40
C ILE A 140 11.55 5.92 -13.45
N LEU A 141 12.16 6.79 -12.63
CA LEU A 141 13.62 6.92 -12.55
C LEU A 141 14.28 5.66 -11.99
N SER A 142 13.68 5.03 -10.98
CA SER A 142 14.19 3.77 -10.42
C SER A 142 14.11 2.63 -11.45
N ALA A 143 13.03 2.55 -12.23
CA ALA A 143 12.92 1.59 -13.33
C ALA A 143 13.97 1.86 -14.42
N ALA A 144 14.27 3.11 -14.75
CA ALA A 144 15.33 3.44 -15.70
C ALA A 144 16.75 3.09 -15.16
N ASP A 145 17.01 3.33 -13.88
CA ASP A 145 18.28 2.95 -13.21
C ASP A 145 18.49 1.43 -13.20
N GLU A 146 17.41 0.66 -12.99
CA GLU A 146 17.38 -0.80 -13.08
C GLU A 146 17.89 -1.29 -14.45
N ILE A 147 17.31 -0.74 -15.53
CA ILE A 147 17.67 -1.06 -16.91
C ILE A 147 19.15 -0.75 -17.18
N ASP A 148 19.63 0.42 -16.75
CA ASP A 148 21.05 0.79 -16.90
C ASP A 148 21.96 -0.17 -16.13
N ARG A 149 21.64 -0.49 -14.87
CA ARG A 149 22.43 -1.38 -14.04
C ARG A 149 22.58 -2.77 -14.67
N ILE A 150 21.46 -3.37 -15.11
CA ILE A 150 21.46 -4.70 -15.74
C ILE A 150 22.29 -4.67 -17.02
N ALA A 151 22.08 -3.67 -17.88
CA ALA A 151 22.79 -3.52 -19.14
C ALA A 151 24.29 -3.30 -18.92
N ALA A 152 24.66 -2.38 -18.03
CA ALA A 152 26.05 -2.06 -17.72
C ALA A 152 26.79 -3.28 -17.16
N ARG A 153 26.16 -4.06 -16.27
CA ARG A 153 26.75 -5.30 -15.76
C ARG A 153 26.90 -6.35 -16.86
N ALA A 154 25.90 -6.54 -17.71
CA ALA A 154 25.96 -7.46 -18.84
C ALA A 154 27.10 -7.10 -19.81
N LEU A 155 27.22 -5.82 -20.19
CA LEU A 155 28.24 -5.33 -21.10
C LEU A 155 29.65 -5.38 -20.49
N ARG A 156 29.81 -5.07 -19.20
CA ARG A 156 31.09 -5.22 -18.50
C ARG A 156 31.55 -6.68 -18.45
N LYS A 157 30.61 -7.63 -18.36
CA LYS A 157 30.93 -9.06 -18.38
C LYS A 157 31.52 -9.50 -19.71
N HIS A 158 30.95 -9.02 -20.82
CA HIS A 158 31.53 -9.22 -22.16
C HIS A 158 32.91 -8.58 -22.29
N ALA A 159 33.07 -7.36 -21.76
CA ALA A 159 34.35 -6.65 -21.79
C ALA A 159 35.46 -7.21 -20.87
N ALA A 160 35.15 -8.15 -19.98
CA ALA A 160 36.12 -8.68 -19.01
C ALA A 160 37.17 -9.60 -19.66
N GLY A 161 36.84 -10.22 -20.79
CA GLY A 161 37.74 -11.12 -21.53
C GLY A 161 38.77 -10.35 -22.36
N LYS A 162 40.05 -10.39 -21.97
CA LYS A 162 41.12 -9.69 -22.72
C LYS A 162 41.50 -10.38 -24.04
N TYR A 163 41.38 -11.71 -24.11
CA TYR A 163 41.98 -12.51 -25.19
C TYR A 163 41.06 -13.58 -25.80
N ASN A 164 39.86 -13.79 -25.27
CA ASN A 164 38.90 -14.78 -25.77
C ASN A 164 37.49 -14.16 -25.75
N PHE A 165 36.65 -14.59 -26.69
CA PHE A 165 35.23 -14.26 -26.68
C PHE A 165 34.46 -15.21 -25.75
N SER A 166 33.31 -14.75 -25.24
CA SER A 166 32.46 -15.58 -24.40
C SER A 166 31.63 -16.56 -25.22
N GLU A 167 31.72 -17.85 -24.91
CA GLU A 167 30.79 -18.88 -25.43
C GLU A 167 29.36 -18.68 -24.88
N ALA A 168 29.21 -17.91 -23.81
CA ALA A 168 27.94 -17.62 -23.16
C ALA A 168 27.47 -16.18 -23.47
N GLY A 169 26.32 -16.06 -24.13
CA GLY A 169 25.64 -14.79 -24.38
C GLY A 169 24.35 -14.64 -23.57
N TYR A 170 23.82 -13.42 -23.56
CA TYR A 170 22.47 -13.09 -23.13
C TYR A 170 21.52 -13.05 -24.33
N LYS A 171 20.29 -13.56 -24.16
CA LYS A 171 19.23 -13.48 -25.16
C LYS A 171 18.52 -12.12 -25.21
N GLY A 172 18.85 -11.23 -24.27
CA GLY A 172 18.25 -9.92 -24.08
C GLY A 172 18.35 -9.50 -22.62
N LEU A 173 17.75 -8.37 -22.30
CA LEU A 173 17.87 -7.77 -20.98
C LEU A 173 17.23 -8.65 -19.89
N GLU A 174 16.08 -9.25 -20.17
CA GLU A 174 15.40 -10.20 -19.28
C GLU A 174 16.25 -11.43 -18.94
N ASP A 175 16.90 -12.05 -19.94
CA ASP A 175 17.81 -13.19 -19.68
C ASP A 175 19.08 -12.75 -18.94
N ALA A 176 19.52 -11.50 -19.14
CA ALA A 176 20.62 -10.93 -18.38
C ALA A 176 20.25 -10.71 -16.92
N ASP A 177 19.11 -10.10 -16.65
CA ASP A 177 18.58 -9.91 -15.31
C ASP A 177 18.42 -11.24 -14.58
N ARG A 178 17.73 -12.21 -15.19
CA ARG A 178 17.55 -13.56 -14.65
C ARG A 178 18.87 -14.23 -14.25
N LYS A 179 19.90 -14.17 -15.13
CA LYS A 179 21.21 -14.76 -14.85
C LYS A 179 21.99 -14.01 -13.77
N GLN A 180 21.88 -12.67 -13.75
CA GLN A 180 22.48 -11.84 -12.71
C GLN A 180 21.85 -12.12 -11.34
N GLY A 181 20.53 -12.24 -11.28
CA GLY A 181 19.82 -12.64 -10.07
C GLY A 181 20.24 -14.01 -9.54
N ILE A 182 20.42 -15.00 -10.42
CA ILE A 182 20.94 -16.33 -10.03
C ILE A 182 22.36 -16.22 -9.43
N GLU A 183 23.25 -15.45 -10.06
CA GLU A 183 24.62 -15.25 -9.59
C GLU A 183 24.66 -14.53 -8.22
N ASP A 184 23.82 -13.52 -8.06
CA ASP A 184 23.73 -12.73 -6.82
C ASP A 184 23.12 -13.55 -5.69
N ALA A 185 22.09 -14.35 -5.96
CA ALA A 185 21.51 -15.28 -4.98
C ALA A 185 22.57 -16.28 -4.52
N ASP A 186 23.37 -16.86 -5.42
CA ASP A 186 24.47 -17.76 -5.06
C ASP A 186 25.56 -17.07 -4.20
N ALA A 187 25.80 -15.78 -4.42
CA ALA A 187 26.72 -15.01 -3.60
C ALA A 187 26.12 -14.72 -2.21
N MET A 188 24.83 -14.36 -2.15
CA MET A 188 24.12 -14.07 -0.90
C MET A 188 23.93 -15.32 -0.05
N LEU A 189 23.67 -16.49 -0.65
CA LEU A 189 23.59 -17.77 0.06
C LEU A 189 24.91 -18.13 0.77
N LYS A 190 26.06 -17.79 0.17
CA LYS A 190 27.38 -17.96 0.82
C LYS A 190 27.57 -17.03 2.01
N LEU A 191 26.96 -15.84 1.99
CA LEU A 191 26.94 -14.94 3.14
C LEU A 191 25.97 -15.44 4.21
N ALA A 192 24.77 -15.84 3.81
CA ALA A 192 23.72 -16.36 4.71
C ALA A 192 24.19 -17.60 5.48
N ALA A 193 25.04 -18.44 4.88
CA ALA A 193 25.67 -19.57 5.55
C ALA A 193 26.55 -19.20 6.77
N LYS A 194 26.88 -17.92 6.96
CA LYS A 194 27.58 -17.42 8.16
C LYS A 194 26.62 -17.12 9.32
N ALA A 195 25.32 -17.07 9.06
CA ALA A 195 24.28 -16.77 10.05
C ALA A 195 24.61 -15.53 10.90
N ASP A 196 24.55 -15.66 12.22
CA ASP A 196 24.90 -14.64 13.21
C ASP A 196 26.35 -14.13 13.12
N GLY A 197 27.24 -14.88 12.46
CA GLY A 197 28.62 -14.48 12.16
C GLY A 197 28.79 -13.40 11.08
N MET A 198 27.70 -12.91 10.47
CA MET A 198 27.77 -11.81 9.50
C MET A 198 28.17 -10.48 10.17
N THR A 199 29.20 -9.84 9.63
CA THR A 199 29.62 -8.51 10.06
C THR A 199 28.69 -7.43 9.53
N ASP A 200 28.68 -6.25 10.15
CA ASP A 200 27.86 -5.12 9.70
C ASP A 200 28.15 -4.73 8.24
N ALA A 201 29.41 -4.84 7.80
CA ALA A 201 29.78 -4.60 6.40
C ALA A 201 29.19 -5.67 5.45
N GLN A 202 29.09 -6.92 5.89
CA GLN A 202 28.48 -8.00 5.12
C GLN A 202 26.96 -7.87 5.08
N LEU A 203 26.32 -7.43 6.17
CA LEU A 203 24.88 -7.15 6.20
C LEU A 203 24.53 -5.93 5.33
N LYS A 204 25.35 -4.87 5.35
CA LYS A 204 25.21 -3.74 4.41
C LYS A 204 25.33 -4.19 2.96
N HIS A 205 26.32 -5.03 2.66
CA HIS A 205 26.46 -5.59 1.32
C HIS A 205 25.27 -6.49 0.93
N PHE A 206 24.73 -7.28 1.86
CA PHE A 206 23.50 -8.04 1.64
C PHE A 206 22.33 -7.12 1.30
N ASN A 207 22.13 -6.03 2.06
CA ASN A 207 21.11 -5.03 1.79
C ASN A 207 21.28 -4.35 0.43
N GLU A 208 22.50 -4.00 0.04
CA GLU A 208 22.78 -3.42 -1.27
C GLU A 208 22.37 -4.36 -2.41
N VAL A 209 22.71 -5.64 -2.31
CA VAL A 209 22.35 -6.64 -3.33
C VAL A 209 20.84 -6.88 -3.33
N ALA A 210 20.25 -7.11 -2.16
CA ALA A 210 18.83 -7.40 -2.04
C ALA A 210 17.95 -6.22 -2.48
N LYS A 211 18.36 -4.96 -2.24
CA LYS A 211 17.67 -3.77 -2.74
C LYS A 211 17.41 -3.83 -4.25
N TYR A 212 18.39 -4.33 -5.01
CA TYR A 212 18.35 -4.40 -6.47
C TYR A 212 17.79 -5.73 -7.01
N GLN A 213 17.69 -6.75 -6.17
CA GLN A 213 17.36 -8.11 -6.60
C GLN A 213 16.07 -8.67 -5.99
N ARG A 214 15.50 -8.02 -4.96
CA ARG A 214 14.27 -8.48 -4.27
C ARG A 214 13.06 -8.60 -5.19
N ASP A 215 13.05 -7.87 -6.29
CA ASP A 215 11.99 -7.90 -7.31
C ASP A 215 12.33 -8.81 -8.50
N ASN A 216 13.54 -9.39 -8.54
CA ASN A 216 13.96 -10.35 -9.57
C ASN A 216 13.49 -11.77 -9.17
N PRO A 217 12.54 -12.39 -9.91
CA PRO A 217 11.98 -13.68 -9.54
C PRO A 217 13.02 -14.80 -9.47
N ALA A 218 14.06 -14.76 -10.31
CA ALA A 218 15.09 -15.79 -10.34
C ALA A 218 16.10 -15.65 -9.19
N PHE A 219 16.34 -14.44 -8.68
CA PHE A 219 17.05 -14.23 -7.42
C PHE A 219 16.22 -14.76 -6.26
N ALA A 220 14.96 -14.30 -6.16
CA ALA A 220 14.05 -14.57 -5.06
C ALA A 220 13.77 -16.08 -4.90
N GLU A 221 13.33 -16.75 -5.97
CA GLU A 221 13.10 -18.20 -5.99
C GLU A 221 14.37 -18.96 -5.61
N ARG A 222 15.52 -18.61 -6.22
CA ARG A 222 16.76 -19.32 -5.96
C ARG A 222 17.21 -19.16 -4.51
N PHE A 223 17.10 -17.95 -3.96
CA PHE A 223 17.49 -17.69 -2.58
C PHE A 223 16.59 -18.47 -1.60
N ALA A 224 15.27 -18.37 -1.75
CA ALA A 224 14.31 -19.06 -0.90
C ALA A 224 14.45 -20.59 -0.98
N THR A 225 14.46 -21.16 -2.19
CA THR A 225 14.52 -22.63 -2.39
C THR A 225 15.87 -23.23 -1.98
N LYS A 226 16.97 -22.47 -2.03
CA LYS A 226 18.29 -22.96 -1.60
C LYS A 226 18.50 -22.88 -0.10
N LEU A 227 17.88 -21.92 0.59
CA LEU A 227 17.77 -21.97 2.05
C LEU A 227 16.84 -23.10 2.48
N GLY A 228 15.73 -23.29 1.76
CA GLY A 228 14.65 -24.16 2.19
C GLY A 228 13.83 -23.52 3.32
N PRO A 229 12.72 -24.13 3.71
CA PRO A 229 11.80 -23.57 4.70
C PRO A 229 12.47 -23.38 6.07
N GLU A 230 13.05 -24.44 6.64
CA GLU A 230 13.74 -24.35 7.95
C GLU A 230 14.98 -23.47 7.88
N GLY A 231 15.69 -23.49 6.75
CA GLY A 231 16.86 -22.64 6.54
C GLY A 231 16.50 -21.16 6.48
N THR A 232 15.36 -20.80 5.89
CA THR A 232 14.84 -19.41 5.91
C THR A 232 14.55 -18.96 7.34
N LEU A 233 13.80 -19.77 8.10
CA LEU A 233 13.45 -19.44 9.49
C LEU A 233 14.71 -19.35 10.36
N GLN A 234 15.63 -20.31 10.24
CA GLN A 234 16.88 -20.32 10.99
C GLN A 234 17.77 -19.12 10.63
N PHE A 235 17.82 -18.74 9.34
CA PHE A 235 18.63 -17.60 8.90
C PHE A 235 18.19 -16.31 9.57
N TRP A 236 16.89 -15.99 9.54
CA TRP A 236 16.40 -14.79 10.22
C TRP A 236 16.55 -14.88 11.73
N ARG A 237 16.15 -16.01 12.32
CA ARG A 237 16.27 -16.26 13.77
C ARG A 237 17.68 -16.01 14.28
N SER A 238 18.71 -16.45 13.56
CA SER A 238 20.11 -16.26 13.95
C SER A 238 20.58 -14.82 13.81
N LEU A 239 20.13 -14.09 12.78
CA LEU A 239 20.50 -12.68 12.62
C LEU A 239 19.82 -11.77 13.64
N ALA A 240 18.54 -12.00 13.87
CA ALA A 240 17.70 -11.17 14.71
C ALA A 240 18.04 -11.35 16.20
N ASP A 241 18.29 -12.59 16.66
CA ASP A 241 18.63 -12.86 18.06
C ASP A 241 19.81 -13.85 18.19
N PRO A 242 21.07 -13.40 18.09
CA PRO A 242 22.24 -14.28 17.99
C PRO A 242 22.66 -14.96 19.31
N GLY A 243 22.02 -14.67 20.45
CA GLY A 243 22.26 -15.41 21.70
C GLY A 243 23.57 -15.15 22.45
N HIS A 244 24.38 -14.19 22.00
CA HIS A 244 25.68 -13.85 22.60
C HIS A 244 25.64 -12.71 23.64
N GLY A 245 24.46 -12.32 24.12
CA GLY A 245 24.27 -11.20 25.05
C GLY A 245 22.91 -10.54 24.85
N ASP A 246 22.88 -9.21 24.90
CA ASP A 246 21.69 -8.43 24.57
C ASP A 246 21.37 -8.49 23.07
N ALA A 247 20.10 -8.34 22.72
CA ALA A 247 19.65 -8.23 21.33
C ALA A 247 20.42 -7.11 20.60
N PRO A 248 20.70 -7.24 19.29
CA PRO A 248 21.31 -6.17 18.50
C PRO A 248 20.64 -4.81 18.73
N THR A 249 21.44 -3.78 19.01
CA THR A 249 21.00 -2.39 19.22
C THR A 249 21.81 -1.42 18.36
N GLY A 250 21.45 -0.12 18.38
CA GLY A 250 22.20 0.93 17.71
C GLY A 250 22.28 0.75 16.19
N ASP A 251 23.47 0.92 15.62
CA ASP A 251 23.68 0.84 14.17
C ASP A 251 23.37 -0.55 13.61
N ARG A 252 23.65 -1.62 14.37
CA ARG A 252 23.36 -2.98 13.92
C ARG A 252 21.86 -3.23 13.82
N ALA A 253 21.07 -2.71 14.77
CA ALA A 253 19.61 -2.76 14.71
C ALA A 253 19.05 -2.06 13.47
N LYS A 254 19.59 -0.89 13.10
CA LYS A 254 19.19 -0.17 11.88
C LYS A 254 19.51 -0.96 10.61
N ILE A 255 20.69 -1.58 10.57
CA ILE A 255 21.08 -2.44 9.45
C ILE A 255 20.15 -3.66 9.35
N LEU A 256 19.83 -4.29 10.48
CA LEU A 256 18.94 -5.45 10.54
C LEU A 256 17.50 -5.09 10.15
N SER A 257 17.01 -3.90 10.48
CA SER A 257 15.71 -3.40 10.00
C SER A 257 15.66 -3.39 8.47
N THR A 258 16.71 -2.88 7.82
CA THR A 258 16.81 -2.92 6.36
C THR A 258 17.01 -4.36 5.81
N VAL A 259 17.63 -5.26 6.57
CA VAL A 259 17.72 -6.69 6.20
C VAL A 259 16.35 -7.34 6.26
N GLN A 260 15.58 -7.10 7.33
CA GLN A 260 14.23 -7.61 7.53
C GLN A 260 13.33 -7.20 6.36
N ASP A 261 13.31 -5.91 6.03
CA ASP A 261 12.55 -5.37 4.90
C ASP A 261 12.91 -6.03 3.57
N ASN A 262 14.20 -6.07 3.24
CA ASN A 262 14.62 -6.62 1.95
C ASN A 262 14.45 -8.14 1.88
N LEU A 263 14.64 -8.85 3.00
CA LEU A 263 14.39 -10.28 3.08
C LEU A 263 12.89 -10.57 2.93
N GLY A 264 12.02 -9.85 3.65
CA GLY A 264 10.58 -9.94 3.54
C GLY A 264 10.09 -9.71 2.11
N LEU A 265 10.52 -8.62 1.48
CA LEU A 265 10.19 -8.31 0.08
C LEU A 265 10.71 -9.37 -0.91
N THR A 266 11.91 -9.91 -0.67
CA THR A 266 12.47 -11.01 -1.49
C THR A 266 11.60 -12.26 -1.37
N LEU A 267 11.18 -12.63 -0.15
CA LEU A 267 10.35 -13.81 0.09
C LEU A 267 8.92 -13.61 -0.43
N ALA A 268 8.37 -12.40 -0.32
CA ALA A 268 7.09 -12.03 -0.92
C ALA A 268 7.13 -12.24 -2.43
N THR A 269 8.18 -11.77 -3.12
CA THR A 269 8.41 -12.04 -4.55
C THR A 269 8.58 -13.53 -4.84
N ALA A 270 9.34 -14.26 -4.03
CA ALA A 270 9.55 -15.70 -4.20
C ALA A 270 8.23 -16.48 -4.11
N SER A 271 7.38 -16.15 -3.12
CA SER A 271 6.11 -16.87 -2.86
C SER A 271 5.17 -16.89 -4.08
N ARG A 272 5.24 -15.84 -4.92
CA ARG A 272 4.43 -15.67 -6.15
C ARG A 272 5.02 -16.38 -7.37
N VAL A 273 6.19 -17.00 -7.27
CA VAL A 273 6.77 -17.79 -8.37
C VAL A 273 6.11 -19.16 -8.41
N ASP A 274 5.45 -19.46 -9.54
CA ASP A 274 4.82 -20.75 -9.78
C ASP A 274 5.87 -21.80 -10.19
N SER A 275 6.42 -22.50 -9.20
CA SER A 275 7.31 -23.64 -9.42
C SER A 275 7.14 -24.72 -8.35
N PRO A 276 7.41 -26.01 -8.67
CA PRO A 276 7.32 -27.07 -7.68
C PRO A 276 8.21 -26.84 -6.45
N ALA A 277 9.40 -26.25 -6.64
CA ALA A 277 10.32 -25.97 -5.54
C ALA A 277 9.79 -24.86 -4.62
N MET A 278 9.08 -23.86 -5.17
CA MET A 278 8.44 -22.85 -4.33
C MET A 278 7.20 -23.38 -3.63
N GLN A 279 6.43 -24.29 -4.23
CA GLN A 279 5.33 -24.96 -3.53
C GLN A 279 5.88 -25.81 -2.36
N GLU A 280 6.94 -26.59 -2.57
CA GLU A 280 7.63 -27.32 -1.51
C GLU A 280 8.13 -26.38 -0.39
N TRP A 281 8.64 -25.19 -0.74
CA TRP A 281 9.07 -24.19 0.23
C TRP A 281 7.88 -23.65 1.04
N LYS A 282 6.77 -23.29 0.39
CA LYS A 282 5.56 -22.77 1.04
C LYS A 282 4.96 -23.79 2.01
N ASP A 283 4.77 -25.02 1.54
CA ASP A 283 4.26 -26.14 2.35
C ASP A 283 5.16 -26.39 3.57
N GLY A 284 6.48 -26.34 3.37
CA GLY A 284 7.43 -26.55 4.46
C GLY A 284 7.49 -25.39 5.46
N ILE A 285 7.26 -24.14 5.04
CA ILE A 285 7.14 -23.00 5.98
C ILE A 285 5.91 -23.19 6.87
N ILE A 286 4.78 -23.58 6.30
CA ILE A 286 3.55 -23.86 7.05
C ILE A 286 3.78 -25.04 8.01
N ALA A 287 4.37 -26.13 7.52
CA ALA A 287 4.66 -27.31 8.33
C ALA A 287 5.65 -27.04 9.48
N ALA A 288 6.58 -26.10 9.32
CA ALA A 288 7.53 -25.69 10.35
C ALA A 288 6.97 -24.60 11.28
N GLY A 289 5.72 -24.15 11.10
CA GLY A 289 5.14 -23.04 11.85
C GLY A 289 5.05 -23.31 13.36
N ASP A 290 4.66 -24.52 13.75
CA ASP A 290 4.57 -24.96 15.16
C ASP A 290 5.90 -25.52 15.73
N ASP A 291 6.94 -25.57 14.90
CA ASP A 291 8.27 -25.96 15.34
C ASP A 291 8.98 -24.84 16.08
N ARG A 292 9.82 -25.24 17.05
CA ARG A 292 10.67 -24.31 17.81
C ARG A 292 11.99 -24.08 17.08
N ILE A 293 12.24 -22.85 16.65
CA ILE A 293 13.46 -22.47 15.92
C ILE A 293 14.57 -22.15 16.93
N LYS A 294 15.43 -23.14 17.17
CA LYS A 294 16.45 -23.10 18.23
C LYS A 294 17.72 -22.38 17.77
N HIS A 295 18.42 -21.78 18.72
CA HIS A 295 19.77 -21.27 18.51
C HIS A 295 20.73 -21.88 19.52
N PRO A 296 21.94 -22.32 19.12
CA PRO A 296 22.95 -22.78 20.07
C PRO A 296 23.22 -21.73 21.17
N GLY A 297 23.16 -22.15 22.43
CA GLY A 297 23.41 -21.29 23.58
C GLY A 297 22.20 -20.48 24.08
N ILE A 298 21.05 -20.54 23.38
CA ILE A 298 19.81 -19.89 23.81
C ILE A 298 18.80 -20.95 24.23
N MET A 299 18.24 -20.80 25.44
CA MET A 299 17.21 -21.71 25.96
C MET A 299 15.81 -21.37 25.44
N SER A 300 15.55 -20.10 25.13
CA SER A 300 14.32 -19.63 24.49
C SER A 300 14.36 -19.87 22.98
N ALA A 301 13.25 -20.32 22.41
CA ALA A 301 13.10 -20.54 20.98
C ALA A 301 11.70 -20.06 20.55
N PRO A 302 11.59 -19.09 19.64
CA PRO A 302 10.31 -18.73 19.05
C PRO A 302 9.79 -19.87 18.18
N TYR A 303 8.49 -19.88 17.96
CA TYR A 303 7.86 -20.73 16.97
C TYR A 303 8.19 -20.26 15.54
N GLY A 304 8.14 -21.17 14.57
CA GLY A 304 8.28 -20.84 13.15
C GLY A 304 7.32 -19.75 12.70
N TYR A 305 6.08 -19.76 13.20
CA TYR A 305 5.10 -18.70 12.95
C TYR A 305 5.58 -17.32 13.41
N GLN A 306 6.22 -17.21 14.58
CA GLN A 306 6.73 -15.92 15.07
C GLN A 306 7.84 -15.40 14.16
N VAL A 307 8.76 -16.29 13.75
CA VAL A 307 9.85 -15.93 12.85
C VAL A 307 9.33 -15.53 11.48
N MET A 308 8.41 -16.31 10.90
CA MET A 308 7.90 -16.06 9.57
C MET A 308 7.04 -14.79 9.53
N SER A 309 6.10 -14.61 10.47
CA SER A 309 5.25 -13.42 10.50
C SER A 309 6.04 -12.11 10.67
N SER A 310 7.19 -12.12 11.38
CA SER A 310 8.09 -10.95 11.43
C SER A 310 8.68 -10.57 10.06
N LEU A 311 8.75 -11.51 9.11
CA LEU A 311 9.24 -11.25 7.75
C LEU A 311 8.13 -10.87 6.77
N MET A 312 6.85 -10.99 7.16
CA MET A 312 5.71 -10.79 6.27
C MET A 312 5.14 -9.36 6.31
N THR A 313 5.81 -8.45 7.03
CA THR A 313 5.37 -7.07 7.26
C THR A 313 5.42 -6.16 6.03
N LYS A 314 5.95 -6.63 4.89
CA LYS A 314 6.04 -5.86 3.65
C LYS A 314 5.80 -6.73 2.43
N GLY A 315 5.25 -6.09 1.40
CA GLY A 315 5.11 -6.64 0.05
C GLY A 315 3.87 -7.51 -0.14
N LYS A 316 3.50 -7.69 -1.42
CA LYS A 316 2.38 -8.57 -1.81
C LYS A 316 2.82 -10.03 -1.74
N TRP A 317 2.16 -10.89 -0.99
CA TRP A 317 2.52 -12.32 -0.93
C TRP A 317 1.62 -13.12 -1.90
N ASP A 318 1.91 -14.40 -2.08
CA ASP A 318 0.97 -15.30 -2.75
C ASP A 318 -0.30 -15.46 -1.89
N GLY A 319 -1.47 -15.17 -2.46
CA GLY A 319 -2.71 -15.14 -1.69
C GLY A 319 -3.13 -16.50 -1.14
N ALA A 320 -2.94 -17.57 -1.93
CA ALA A 320 -3.22 -18.93 -1.48
C ALA A 320 -2.30 -19.33 -0.31
N PHE A 321 -1.01 -18.98 -0.40
CA PHE A 321 -0.07 -19.16 0.71
C PHE A 321 -0.53 -18.44 1.99
N LEU A 322 -0.98 -17.19 1.88
CA LEU A 322 -1.45 -16.43 3.05
C LEU A 322 -2.66 -17.10 3.72
N ASN A 323 -3.63 -17.56 2.94
CA ASN A 323 -4.80 -18.24 3.48
C ASN A 323 -4.43 -19.57 4.15
N ASP A 324 -3.64 -20.43 3.48
CA ASP A 324 -3.19 -21.70 4.05
C ASP A 324 -2.32 -21.50 5.32
N TYR A 325 -1.45 -20.49 5.31
CA TYR A 325 -0.63 -20.10 6.46
C TYR A 325 -1.48 -19.59 7.62
N GLY A 326 -2.45 -18.71 7.33
CA GLY A 326 -3.38 -18.14 8.31
C GLY A 326 -4.23 -19.22 8.98
N ASP A 327 -4.82 -20.13 8.19
CA ASP A 327 -5.60 -21.25 8.70
C ASP A 327 -4.76 -22.13 9.64
N SER A 328 -3.54 -22.46 9.22
CA SER A 328 -2.62 -23.27 10.02
C SER A 328 -2.17 -22.56 11.31
N LEU A 329 -1.90 -21.25 11.25
CA LEU A 329 -1.54 -20.42 12.40
C LEU A 329 -2.68 -20.34 13.42
N ILE A 330 -3.89 -20.02 12.98
CA ILE A 330 -5.06 -19.89 13.86
C ILE A 330 -5.44 -21.25 14.45
N ALA A 331 -5.38 -22.34 13.67
CA ALA A 331 -5.58 -23.69 14.19
C ALA A 331 -4.56 -24.05 15.27
N PHE A 332 -3.27 -23.74 15.05
CA PHE A 332 -2.23 -23.96 16.05
C PHE A 332 -2.49 -23.16 17.33
N GLU A 333 -2.76 -21.86 17.23
CA GLU A 333 -3.08 -21.00 18.38
C GLU A 333 -4.27 -21.56 19.19
N ARG A 334 -5.37 -21.90 18.50
CA ARG A 334 -6.61 -22.40 19.12
C ARG A 334 -6.47 -23.80 19.72
N SER A 335 -5.56 -24.64 19.20
CA SER A 335 -5.25 -25.95 19.77
C SER A 335 -4.57 -25.86 21.14
N ASN A 336 -3.89 -24.74 21.45
CA ASN A 336 -3.18 -24.51 22.70
C ASN A 336 -4.09 -23.97 23.83
N LYS A 337 -5.25 -24.61 24.02
CA LYS A 337 -6.34 -24.17 24.94
C LYS A 337 -5.90 -23.93 26.40
N GLN A 338 -4.83 -24.58 26.87
CA GLN A 338 -4.34 -24.45 28.24
C GLN A 338 -3.49 -23.19 28.47
N ALA A 339 -2.85 -22.68 27.42
CA ALA A 339 -2.05 -21.47 27.45
C ALA A 339 -2.92 -20.24 27.18
N GLY A 340 -3.75 -20.29 26.13
CA GLY A 340 -4.38 -19.10 25.56
C GLY A 340 -3.37 -18.24 24.77
N PRO A 341 -3.82 -17.35 23.87
CA PRO A 341 -2.93 -16.58 22.98
C PRO A 341 -1.90 -15.74 23.74
N ASP A 342 -2.33 -15.02 24.79
CA ASP A 342 -1.45 -14.17 25.62
C ASP A 342 -0.28 -14.96 26.21
N TRP A 343 -0.52 -16.17 26.72
CA TRP A 343 0.56 -16.99 27.25
C TRP A 343 1.36 -17.66 26.14
N LEU A 344 0.72 -18.08 25.05
CA LEU A 344 1.43 -18.76 23.95
C LEU A 344 2.49 -17.85 23.34
N TRP A 345 2.15 -16.57 23.11
CA TRP A 345 3.00 -15.61 22.42
C TRP A 345 3.73 -14.64 23.37
N GLY A 346 3.15 -14.33 24.52
CA GLY A 346 3.73 -13.42 25.52
C GLY A 346 4.64 -14.09 26.55
N ASN A 347 4.84 -15.42 26.49
CA ASN A 347 5.64 -16.13 27.48
C ASN A 347 7.15 -15.80 27.37
N PRO A 348 7.79 -15.29 28.46
CA PRO A 348 9.21 -14.95 28.51
C PRO A 348 10.17 -16.11 28.19
N GLY A 349 9.73 -17.35 28.31
CA GLY A 349 10.52 -18.54 27.94
C GLY A 349 10.61 -18.77 26.42
N HIS A 350 9.90 -17.96 25.63
CA HIS A 350 9.77 -18.08 24.18
C HIS A 350 10.06 -16.76 23.44
N THR A 351 10.45 -15.71 24.17
CA THR A 351 10.76 -14.42 23.57
C THR A 351 12.04 -14.50 22.74
N ALA A 352 11.97 -13.87 21.57
CA ALA A 352 13.11 -13.53 20.74
C ALA A 352 12.93 -12.07 20.28
N GLN A 353 14.02 -11.35 20.02
CA GLN A 353 13.92 -10.09 19.29
C GLN A 353 13.84 -10.43 17.81
N LEU A 354 12.67 -10.31 17.21
CA LEU A 354 12.46 -10.64 15.79
C LEU A 354 12.25 -9.40 14.93
N ASP A 355 11.82 -8.28 15.52
CA ASP A 355 11.52 -7.06 14.78
C ASP A 355 12.57 -5.98 14.97
N TYR A 356 12.88 -5.27 13.88
CA TYR A 356 13.89 -4.23 13.84
C TYR A 356 13.36 -2.94 13.17
N PRO A 357 13.54 -1.77 13.80
CA PRO A 357 14.20 -1.53 15.09
C PRO A 357 13.41 -2.13 16.27
N PRO A 358 14.09 -2.51 17.38
CA PRO A 358 13.42 -3.16 18.49
C PRO A 358 12.45 -2.20 19.19
N ASN A 359 11.24 -2.68 19.46
CA ASN A 359 10.27 -1.97 20.30
C ASN A 359 10.80 -1.90 21.75
N THR A 360 10.72 -0.72 22.38
CA THR A 360 11.19 -0.48 23.74
C THR A 360 10.30 -1.08 24.82
N ASN A 361 9.04 -1.41 24.52
CA ASN A 361 8.00 -1.81 25.48
C ASN A 361 7.72 -3.34 25.54
N LYS A 362 8.66 -4.13 24.97
CA LYS A 362 8.71 -5.58 24.67
C LYS A 362 8.67 -5.85 23.17
N PRO A 363 9.33 -6.92 22.68
CA PRO A 363 9.17 -7.33 21.30
C PRO A 363 7.74 -7.86 21.08
N ASP A 364 7.05 -7.29 20.08
CA ASP A 364 5.73 -7.71 19.61
C ASP A 364 5.84 -9.08 18.92
N ASN A 365 5.82 -10.14 19.74
CA ASN A 365 6.07 -11.50 19.28
C ASN A 365 4.78 -12.25 18.90
N ASP A 366 3.70 -11.52 18.61
CA ASP A 366 2.43 -12.08 18.18
C ASP A 366 2.46 -12.35 16.66
N PRO A 367 2.51 -13.63 16.23
CA PRO A 367 2.54 -13.96 14.82
C PRO A 367 1.24 -13.59 14.09
N VAL A 368 0.12 -13.46 14.80
CA VAL A 368 -1.15 -13.05 14.20
C VAL A 368 -1.08 -11.59 13.78
N ALA A 369 -0.42 -10.72 14.55
CA ALA A 369 -0.24 -9.31 14.18
C ALA A 369 0.57 -9.17 12.88
N GLY A 370 1.70 -9.85 12.74
CA GLY A 370 2.50 -9.83 11.51
C GLY A 370 1.79 -10.47 10.31
N PHE A 371 0.93 -11.46 10.55
CA PHE A 371 0.08 -12.04 9.51
C PHE A 371 -1.05 -11.08 9.06
N MET A 372 -1.70 -10.38 9.98
CA MET A 372 -2.70 -9.34 9.64
C MET A 372 -2.05 -8.22 8.80
N GLU A 373 -0.82 -7.84 9.13
CA GLU A 373 -0.06 -6.87 8.34
C GLU A 373 0.16 -7.38 6.90
N ALA A 374 0.53 -8.66 6.75
CA ALA A 374 0.65 -9.30 5.45
C ALA A 374 -0.68 -9.26 4.67
N LEU A 375 -1.82 -9.56 5.31
CA LEU A 375 -3.14 -9.46 4.69
C LEU A 375 -3.47 -8.02 4.26
N GLY A 376 -3.03 -7.01 5.01
CA GLY A 376 -3.16 -5.60 4.64
C GLY A 376 -2.54 -5.23 3.28
N HIS A 377 -1.54 -5.98 2.82
CA HIS A 377 -0.95 -5.79 1.49
C HIS A 377 -1.62 -6.64 0.38
N ASN A 378 -2.58 -7.48 0.74
CA ASN A 378 -3.12 -8.54 -0.10
C ASN A 378 -4.67 -8.54 -0.04
N PRO A 379 -5.35 -7.62 -0.75
CA PRO A 379 -6.77 -7.38 -0.59
C PRO A 379 -7.65 -8.60 -0.86
N GLU A 380 -7.31 -9.39 -1.90
CA GLU A 380 -8.06 -10.59 -2.23
C GLU A 380 -7.93 -11.67 -1.13
N ALA A 381 -6.72 -11.92 -0.65
CA ALA A 381 -6.48 -12.88 0.44
C ALA A 381 -7.11 -12.40 1.76
N SER A 382 -7.05 -11.11 2.04
CA SER A 382 -7.67 -10.53 3.24
C SER A 382 -9.20 -10.70 3.23
N LEU A 383 -9.84 -10.43 2.09
CA LEU A 383 -11.28 -10.64 1.90
C LEU A 383 -11.67 -12.10 2.09
N ASP A 384 -10.95 -13.02 1.44
CA ASP A 384 -11.17 -14.46 1.57
C ASP A 384 -11.02 -14.90 3.04
N PHE A 385 -9.98 -14.44 3.72
CA PHE A 385 -9.69 -14.81 5.10
C PHE A 385 -10.80 -14.37 6.07
N PHE A 386 -11.28 -13.12 6.00
CA PHE A 386 -12.36 -12.64 6.89
C PHE A 386 -13.74 -13.24 6.56
N ASN A 387 -13.95 -13.69 5.32
CA ASN A 387 -15.14 -14.45 4.95
C ASN A 387 -15.02 -15.95 5.26
N GLY A 388 -13.82 -16.41 5.65
CA GLY A 388 -13.52 -17.78 6.02
C GLY A 388 -13.72 -18.10 7.50
N SER A 389 -13.33 -19.31 7.86
CA SER A 389 -13.41 -19.85 9.21
C SER A 389 -12.28 -20.83 9.47
N SER A 390 -11.86 -20.92 10.73
CA SER A 390 -10.89 -21.91 11.19
C SER A 390 -11.56 -23.02 12.01
N GLY A 391 -11.03 -24.24 11.95
CA GLY A 391 -11.56 -25.42 12.65
C GLY A 391 -12.57 -26.25 11.82
N GLU A 392 -12.69 -27.54 12.16
CA GLU A 392 -13.39 -28.63 11.44
C GLU A 392 -12.72 -29.12 10.13
N GLY A 393 -11.38 -29.17 10.08
CA GLY A 393 -10.64 -29.95 9.08
C GLY A 393 -10.55 -31.45 9.47
N GLU A 394 -10.10 -32.33 8.55
CA GLU A 394 -9.87 -33.78 8.88
C GLU A 394 -8.86 -34.02 10.04
N LYS A 395 -8.18 -32.97 10.53
CA LYS A 395 -6.98 -33.06 11.37
C LYS A 395 -7.01 -32.27 12.68
N ASP A 396 -8.07 -31.50 12.97
CA ASP A 396 -8.15 -30.72 14.21
C ASP A 396 -9.43 -31.02 15.01
N ASP A 397 -9.28 -31.36 16.31
CA ASP A 397 -10.42 -31.53 17.24
C ASP A 397 -10.97 -30.15 17.69
N LEU A 398 -11.08 -29.19 16.75
CA LEU A 398 -11.50 -27.81 16.96
C LEU A 398 -12.89 -27.57 16.37
N ASP A 399 -13.74 -26.86 17.10
CA ASP A 399 -15.03 -26.37 16.58
C ASP A 399 -14.79 -25.34 15.47
N THR A 400 -15.62 -25.29 14.43
CA THR A 400 -15.53 -24.22 13.42
C THR A 400 -15.89 -22.88 14.06
N VAL A 401 -15.01 -21.90 13.88
CA VAL A 401 -15.20 -20.50 14.31
C VAL A 401 -14.83 -19.61 13.14
N SER A 402 -15.69 -18.65 12.81
CA SER A 402 -15.38 -17.70 11.74
C SER A 402 -14.18 -16.83 12.14
N ASN A 403 -13.36 -16.45 11.15
CA ASN A 403 -12.18 -15.62 11.44
C ASN A 403 -12.60 -14.23 11.96
N TRP A 404 -13.76 -13.75 11.54
CA TRP A 404 -14.42 -12.55 12.10
C TRP A 404 -14.70 -12.70 13.60
N ASP A 405 -15.41 -13.76 14.01
CA ASP A 405 -15.78 -13.97 15.41
C ASP A 405 -14.56 -14.19 16.31
N TYR A 406 -13.48 -14.72 15.74
CA TYR A 406 -12.25 -14.96 16.47
C TYR A 406 -11.43 -13.68 16.65
N LEU A 407 -11.25 -12.87 15.60
CA LEU A 407 -10.27 -11.78 15.60
C LEU A 407 -10.90 -10.40 15.84
N VAL A 408 -12.13 -10.19 15.40
CA VAL A 408 -12.81 -8.89 15.36
C VAL A 408 -13.84 -8.78 16.48
N ASP A 409 -14.79 -9.72 16.55
CA ASP A 409 -15.92 -9.61 17.48
C ASP A 409 -15.52 -9.88 18.94
N LYS A 410 -15.36 -8.81 19.71
CA LYS A 410 -15.01 -8.89 21.13
C LYS A 410 -16.10 -9.44 22.04
N ASP A 411 -17.35 -9.46 21.57
CA ASP A 411 -18.47 -10.01 22.34
C ASP A 411 -18.69 -11.51 22.03
N SER A 412 -17.99 -12.05 21.03
CA SER A 412 -17.97 -13.48 20.74
C SER A 412 -17.40 -14.28 21.92
N LYS A 413 -17.99 -15.45 22.18
CA LYS A 413 -17.49 -16.40 23.18
C LYS A 413 -16.12 -16.99 22.82
N ASP A 414 -15.76 -16.94 21.54
CA ASP A 414 -14.53 -17.50 20.98
C ASP A 414 -13.49 -16.42 20.73
N ALA A 415 -13.78 -15.15 21.07
CA ALA A 415 -12.94 -14.01 20.80
C ALA A 415 -11.49 -14.19 21.31
N ARG A 416 -10.55 -13.84 20.46
CA ARG A 416 -9.12 -13.83 20.76
C ARG A 416 -8.78 -12.71 21.75
N THR A 417 -8.05 -13.08 22.80
CA THR A 417 -7.32 -12.12 23.62
C THR A 417 -6.02 -11.75 22.91
N TRP A 418 -5.81 -10.45 22.69
CA TRP A 418 -4.60 -9.97 22.02
C TRP A 418 -3.49 -9.75 23.06
N PRO A 419 -2.26 -10.25 22.82
CA PRO A 419 -1.12 -9.98 23.67
C PRO A 419 -0.90 -8.47 23.82
N LEU A 420 -0.74 -8.03 25.06
CA LEU A 420 -0.50 -6.62 25.40
C LEU A 420 0.97 -6.38 25.78
N ASP A 421 1.47 -5.21 25.43
CA ASP A 421 2.78 -4.69 25.83
C ASP A 421 2.77 -4.20 27.29
N ASP A 422 3.91 -3.68 27.75
CA ASP A 422 4.03 -3.19 29.13
C ASP A 422 3.18 -1.93 29.44
N ASP A 423 2.71 -1.21 28.41
CA ASP A 423 1.80 -0.06 28.52
C ASP A 423 0.32 -0.49 28.37
N GLY A 424 0.05 -1.78 28.21
CA GLY A 424 -1.30 -2.32 28.03
C GLY A 424 -1.87 -2.14 26.62
N LYS A 425 -1.00 -1.88 25.63
CA LYS A 425 -1.35 -1.69 24.22
C LYS A 425 -1.01 -2.92 23.39
N THR A 426 -1.53 -3.00 22.17
CA THR A 426 -1.16 -4.04 21.22
C THR A 426 -1.05 -3.45 19.82
N THR A 427 -0.03 -3.84 19.06
CA THR A 427 0.08 -3.51 17.63
C THR A 427 -0.90 -4.31 16.78
N GLY A 428 -1.49 -5.37 17.34
CA GLY A 428 -2.38 -6.27 16.63
C GLY A 428 -3.65 -5.62 16.08
N TYR A 429 -4.21 -4.61 16.75
CA TYR A 429 -5.41 -3.92 16.26
C TYR A 429 -5.15 -2.97 15.11
N THR A 430 -3.98 -2.32 15.08
CA THR A 430 -3.55 -1.54 13.91
C THR A 430 -3.42 -2.44 12.69
N ASN A 431 -2.71 -3.56 12.83
CA ASN A 431 -2.53 -4.50 11.71
C ASN A 431 -3.85 -5.18 11.31
N LEU A 432 -4.74 -5.47 12.27
CA LEU A 432 -6.11 -5.92 12.00
C LEU A 432 -6.89 -4.87 11.20
N GLY A 433 -6.74 -3.60 11.55
CA GLY A 433 -7.28 -2.47 10.79
C GLY A 433 -6.79 -2.46 9.35
N HIS A 434 -5.48 -2.55 9.13
CA HIS A 434 -4.89 -2.64 7.80
C HIS A 434 -5.46 -3.80 6.97
N ALA A 435 -5.61 -4.97 7.59
CA ALA A 435 -6.19 -6.14 6.94
C ALA A 435 -7.65 -5.89 6.51
N LEU A 436 -8.49 -5.37 7.43
CA LEU A 436 -9.90 -5.05 7.15
C LEU A 436 -10.04 -3.95 6.10
N GLU A 437 -9.21 -2.91 6.17
CA GLU A 437 -9.15 -1.84 5.19
C GLU A 437 -8.84 -2.39 3.80
N SER A 438 -7.82 -3.25 3.70
CA SER A 438 -7.46 -3.86 2.42
C SER A 438 -8.56 -4.78 1.89
N ALA A 439 -9.16 -5.59 2.76
CA ALA A 439 -10.25 -6.50 2.41
C ALA A 439 -11.47 -5.75 1.87
N THR A 440 -11.90 -4.68 2.55
CA THR A 440 -13.14 -3.97 2.18
C THR A 440 -12.94 -2.98 1.04
N LEU A 441 -11.77 -2.35 0.91
CA LEU A 441 -11.49 -1.39 -0.16
C LEU A 441 -11.01 -2.08 -1.45
N GLY A 442 -10.39 -3.26 -1.33
CA GLY A 442 -9.93 -4.06 -2.46
C GLY A 442 -8.58 -3.62 -3.04
N TYR A 443 -7.83 -2.81 -2.31
CA TYR A 443 -6.44 -2.45 -2.59
C TYR A 443 -5.61 -2.55 -1.31
N ALA A 444 -4.28 -2.62 -1.41
CA ALA A 444 -3.41 -2.67 -0.23
C ALA A 444 -3.55 -1.39 0.60
N TYR A 445 -3.58 -1.50 1.94
CA TYR A 445 -3.74 -0.34 2.83
C TYR A 445 -2.64 0.72 2.60
N ASP A 446 -1.46 0.28 2.15
CA ASP A 446 -0.30 1.10 1.87
C ASP A 446 -0.14 1.49 0.38
N ALA A 447 -1.18 1.30 -0.45
CA ALA A 447 -1.10 1.59 -1.88
C ALA A 447 -1.03 3.11 -2.17
N SER A 448 -0.02 3.54 -2.94
CA SER A 448 0.12 4.94 -3.39
C SER A 448 0.52 5.12 -4.86
N PRO A 449 -0.34 5.77 -5.68
CA PRO A 449 -1.75 6.05 -5.38
C PRO A 449 -2.55 4.75 -5.24
N PRO A 450 -3.64 4.72 -4.45
CA PRO A 450 -4.52 3.57 -4.38
C PRO A 450 -5.11 3.25 -5.75
N SER A 451 -5.21 1.95 -6.07
CA SER A 451 -5.79 1.46 -7.32
C SER A 451 -7.15 0.85 -7.03
N ILE A 452 -8.22 1.63 -7.15
CA ILE A 452 -9.58 1.13 -6.93
C ILE A 452 -9.89 0.00 -7.91
N PRO A 453 -10.40 -1.15 -7.44
CA PRO A 453 -10.84 -2.24 -8.31
C PRO A 453 -11.89 -1.78 -9.32
N GLU A 454 -11.66 -2.09 -10.59
CA GLU A 454 -12.64 -1.86 -11.66
C GLU A 454 -13.93 -2.67 -11.44
N LEU A 455 -15.03 -2.18 -12.00
CA LEU A 455 -16.32 -2.89 -12.09
C LEU A 455 -16.63 -3.29 -13.54
N GLY A 456 -17.46 -4.33 -13.72
CA GLY A 456 -18.04 -4.64 -15.04
C GLY A 456 -18.01 -6.12 -15.41
N SER A 457 -16.92 -6.84 -15.14
CA SER A 457 -16.89 -8.30 -15.29
C SER A 457 -17.62 -9.01 -14.15
N GLU A 458 -18.07 -10.25 -14.38
CA GLU A 458 -18.75 -11.06 -13.36
C GLU A 458 -17.88 -11.24 -12.11
N ALA A 459 -16.58 -11.51 -12.28
CA ALA A 459 -15.64 -11.64 -11.17
C ALA A 459 -15.42 -10.32 -10.41
N GLN A 460 -15.29 -9.20 -11.12
CA GLN A 460 -15.17 -7.88 -10.49
C GLN A 460 -16.41 -7.50 -9.68
N ASN A 461 -17.59 -7.81 -10.21
CA ASN A 461 -18.87 -7.53 -9.55
C ASN A 461 -19.06 -8.42 -8.32
N ALA A 462 -18.76 -9.71 -8.41
CA ALA A 462 -18.81 -10.63 -7.27
C ALA A 462 -17.87 -10.17 -6.15
N ALA A 463 -16.63 -9.80 -6.50
CA ALA A 463 -15.68 -9.27 -5.53
C ALA A 463 -16.19 -7.98 -4.87
N ARG A 464 -16.85 -7.07 -5.61
CA ARG A 464 -17.46 -5.86 -5.02
C ARG A 464 -18.59 -6.20 -4.05
N ASP A 465 -19.41 -7.19 -4.37
CA ASP A 465 -20.50 -7.64 -3.50
C ASP A 465 -19.95 -8.22 -2.19
N GLU A 466 -18.91 -9.05 -2.24
CA GLU A 466 -18.25 -9.61 -1.06
C GLU A 466 -17.57 -8.53 -0.21
N ARG A 467 -16.90 -7.56 -0.84
CA ARG A 467 -16.28 -6.42 -0.14
C ARG A 467 -17.30 -5.58 0.62
N THR A 468 -18.43 -5.27 -0.03
CA THR A 468 -19.50 -4.49 0.62
C THR A 468 -20.22 -5.31 1.69
N GLU A 469 -20.32 -6.64 1.54
CA GLU A 469 -20.82 -7.52 2.61
C GLU A 469 -19.95 -7.49 3.85
N LEU A 470 -18.63 -7.56 3.68
CA LEU A 470 -17.70 -7.42 4.80
C LEU A 470 -17.81 -6.03 5.43
N MET A 471 -17.92 -4.97 4.62
CA MET A 471 -18.13 -3.61 5.12
C MET A 471 -19.44 -3.47 5.92
N GLU A 472 -20.52 -4.15 5.51
CA GLU A 472 -21.78 -4.20 6.27
C GLU A 472 -21.54 -4.75 7.69
N LYS A 473 -20.74 -5.83 7.83
CA LYS A 473 -20.36 -6.38 9.15
C LYS A 473 -19.53 -5.39 9.98
N VAL A 474 -18.62 -4.65 9.35
CA VAL A 474 -17.83 -3.58 10.00
C VAL A 474 -18.76 -2.49 10.53
N VAL A 475 -19.68 -1.98 9.70
CA VAL A 475 -20.68 -0.99 10.11
C VAL A 475 -21.56 -1.54 11.24
N ASP A 476 -21.93 -2.82 11.19
CA ASP A 476 -22.78 -3.46 12.19
C ASP A 476 -22.09 -3.56 13.57
N HIS A 477 -20.79 -3.83 13.58
CA HIS A 477 -19.99 -4.04 14.79
C HIS A 477 -19.52 -2.72 15.43
N TYR A 478 -19.01 -1.76 14.65
CA TYR A 478 -18.39 -0.53 15.16
C TYR A 478 -19.37 0.63 15.37
N LYS A 479 -20.61 0.34 15.76
CA LYS A 479 -21.68 1.36 15.97
C LYS A 479 -21.43 2.32 17.13
N THR A 480 -20.42 2.10 17.96
CA THR A 480 -20.20 2.88 19.18
C THR A 480 -18.73 3.23 19.36
N ALA A 481 -18.46 4.38 19.99
CA ALA A 481 -17.11 4.77 20.35
C ALA A 481 -16.43 3.73 21.25
N ASP A 482 -17.17 3.11 22.19
CA ASP A 482 -16.67 2.03 23.05
C ASP A 482 -16.19 0.79 22.27
N ALA A 483 -16.90 0.39 21.21
CA ALA A 483 -16.47 -0.71 20.35
C ALA A 483 -15.14 -0.41 19.64
N ILE A 484 -14.94 0.84 19.21
CA ILE A 484 -13.71 1.30 18.55
C ILE A 484 -12.57 1.43 19.58
N GLU A 485 -12.84 2.03 20.73
CA GLU A 485 -11.84 2.30 21.79
C GLU A 485 -11.30 1.03 22.46
N LYS A 486 -12.09 -0.05 22.51
CA LYS A 486 -11.62 -1.37 22.95
C LYS A 486 -10.57 -1.99 22.04
N GLN A 487 -10.37 -1.45 20.84
CA GLN A 487 -9.42 -1.90 19.84
C GLN A 487 -8.51 -0.73 19.42
N ASP A 488 -7.74 -0.20 20.37
CA ASP A 488 -6.80 0.93 20.17
C ASP A 488 -5.94 0.74 18.92
N GLY A 489 -5.91 1.72 18.03
CA GLY A 489 -5.18 1.67 16.76
C GLY A 489 -5.99 1.25 15.52
N ILE A 490 -7.24 0.77 15.67
CA ILE A 490 -8.07 0.38 14.50
C ILE A 490 -8.77 1.56 13.80
N ARG A 491 -8.93 2.68 14.52
CA ARG A 491 -9.79 3.81 14.14
C ARG A 491 -9.44 4.38 12.76
N ASP A 492 -8.16 4.55 12.46
CA ASP A 492 -7.70 5.15 11.21
C ASP A 492 -8.18 4.32 10.00
N SER A 493 -8.02 3.00 10.07
CA SER A 493 -8.54 2.09 9.06
C SER A 493 -10.06 2.07 8.98
N LEU A 494 -10.78 2.15 10.11
CA LEU A 494 -12.25 2.30 10.08
C LEU A 494 -12.69 3.58 9.37
N THR A 495 -11.98 4.68 9.60
CA THR A 495 -12.19 5.96 8.93
C THR A 495 -11.92 5.87 7.44
N ASN A 496 -10.83 5.21 7.03
CA ASN A 496 -10.50 5.00 5.62
C ASN A 496 -11.55 4.12 4.91
N MET A 497 -12.02 3.06 5.57
CA MET A 497 -13.12 2.23 5.09
C MET A 497 -14.41 3.02 4.94
N ALA A 498 -14.77 3.84 5.91
CA ALA A 498 -15.95 4.70 5.86
C ALA A 498 -15.85 5.74 4.73
N ALA A 499 -14.68 6.36 4.53
CA ALA A 499 -14.45 7.29 3.43
C ALA A 499 -14.50 6.61 2.06
N GLY A 500 -13.90 5.42 1.91
CA GLY A 500 -13.91 4.66 0.65
C GLY A 500 -15.29 4.08 0.29
N HIS A 501 -16.14 3.82 1.28
CA HIS A 501 -17.55 3.40 1.09
C HIS A 501 -18.56 4.50 1.43
N ILE A 502 -18.15 5.77 1.32
CA ILE A 502 -19.03 6.93 1.57
C ILE A 502 -20.27 6.92 0.67
N ASP A 503 -20.15 6.28 -0.51
CA ASP A 503 -21.24 6.07 -1.46
C ASP A 503 -22.38 5.23 -0.87
N SER A 504 -22.04 4.07 -0.32
CA SER A 504 -22.96 3.12 0.31
C SER A 504 -23.49 3.67 1.64
N LEU A 505 -22.69 4.43 2.38
CA LEU A 505 -23.14 5.12 3.59
C LEU A 505 -24.18 6.22 3.29
N ASN A 506 -23.97 7.04 2.25
CA ASN A 506 -24.97 8.03 1.82
C ASN A 506 -26.25 7.34 1.33
N TYR A 507 -26.11 6.29 0.51
CA TYR A 507 -27.24 5.48 0.06
C TYR A 507 -28.05 4.90 1.24
N SER A 508 -27.37 4.40 2.27
CA SER A 508 -28.00 3.86 3.48
C SER A 508 -28.71 4.94 4.30
N MET A 509 -28.16 6.15 4.34
CA MET A 509 -28.72 7.30 5.08
C MET A 509 -29.92 7.98 4.40
N ASP A 510 -30.21 7.64 3.15
CA ASP A 510 -31.36 8.16 2.39
C ASP A 510 -32.59 7.24 2.48
N ASN A 511 -32.81 6.61 3.64
CA ASN A 511 -33.89 5.63 3.82
C ASN A 511 -34.78 5.90 5.04
N MET A 512 -34.93 7.18 5.41
CA MET A 512 -35.66 7.56 6.62
C MET A 512 -37.06 6.94 6.65
N GLY A 513 -37.33 6.12 7.67
CA GLY A 513 -38.63 5.45 7.83
C GLY A 513 -38.99 4.47 6.69
N GLY A 514 -38.00 3.95 5.96
CA GLY A 514 -38.21 3.05 4.81
C GLY A 514 -38.72 3.77 3.55
N SER A 515 -38.50 5.08 3.44
CA SER A 515 -38.98 5.89 2.32
C SER A 515 -38.15 5.77 1.04
N GLY A 516 -36.96 5.16 1.09
CA GLY A 516 -36.02 5.13 -0.04
C GLY A 516 -36.63 4.60 -1.33
N ASP A 517 -37.39 3.50 -1.25
CA ASP A 517 -38.06 2.89 -2.41
C ASP A 517 -39.13 3.80 -3.04
N LEU A 518 -39.72 4.71 -2.25
CA LEU A 518 -40.77 5.62 -2.71
C LEU A 518 -40.21 6.85 -3.44
N VAL A 519 -38.93 7.17 -3.24
CA VAL A 519 -38.27 8.38 -3.74
C VAL A 519 -37.21 8.10 -4.82
N ASP A 520 -37.20 6.88 -5.38
CA ASP A 520 -36.23 6.44 -6.39
C ASP A 520 -34.76 6.63 -5.92
N ARG A 521 -34.50 6.22 -4.67
CA ARG A 521 -33.15 6.23 -4.09
C ARG A 521 -32.14 5.46 -4.95
N ASP A 522 -32.55 4.31 -5.49
CA ASP A 522 -31.70 3.47 -6.33
C ASP A 522 -31.24 4.21 -7.60
N GLY A 523 -32.13 4.98 -8.23
CA GLY A 523 -31.81 5.86 -9.35
C GLY A 523 -30.93 7.04 -8.95
N LEU A 524 -31.24 7.72 -7.85
CA LEU A 524 -30.49 8.89 -7.37
C LEU A 524 -29.00 8.58 -7.15
N PHE A 525 -28.71 7.46 -6.46
CA PHE A 525 -27.35 7.04 -6.13
C PHE A 525 -26.72 6.10 -7.16
N GLY A 526 -27.48 5.65 -8.17
CA GLY A 526 -27.01 4.71 -9.17
C GLY A 526 -26.60 3.36 -8.57
N LYS A 527 -27.43 2.82 -7.68
CA LYS A 527 -27.14 1.61 -6.87
C LYS A 527 -26.63 0.45 -7.72
N ASP A 528 -27.28 0.12 -8.83
CA ASP A 528 -26.88 -1.00 -9.69
C ASP A 528 -25.55 -0.74 -10.40
N THR A 529 -25.31 0.51 -10.81
CA THR A 529 -24.09 0.92 -11.53
C THR A 529 -22.86 0.85 -10.63
N HIS A 530 -23.00 1.29 -9.38
CA HIS A 530 -21.89 1.33 -8.40
C HIS A 530 -21.90 0.13 -7.44
N ARG A 531 -22.85 -0.79 -7.61
CA ARG A 531 -23.10 -1.96 -6.75
C ARG A 531 -23.13 -1.57 -5.27
N LEU A 532 -23.94 -0.57 -4.96
CA LEU A 532 -24.08 -0.07 -3.59
C LEU A 532 -24.84 -1.08 -2.73
N ARG A 533 -24.42 -1.21 -1.48
CA ARG A 533 -25.10 -2.03 -0.47
C ARG A 533 -25.74 -1.12 0.57
N ASP A 534 -26.94 -1.48 1.01
CA ASP A 534 -27.61 -0.79 2.12
C ASP A 534 -27.09 -1.39 3.43
N PHE A 535 -26.30 -0.62 4.19
CA PHE A 535 -25.80 -1.00 5.52
C PHE A 535 -26.82 -0.71 6.63
N GLY A 536 -28.01 -0.20 6.27
CA GLY A 536 -29.03 0.24 7.18
C GLY A 536 -28.78 1.65 7.73
N GLU A 537 -29.83 2.48 7.74
CA GLU A 537 -29.77 3.89 8.16
C GLU A 537 -29.24 4.03 9.60
N THR A 538 -29.77 3.24 10.55
CA THR A 538 -29.39 3.37 11.97
C THR A 538 -27.95 2.93 12.21
N GLY A 539 -27.51 1.81 11.61
CA GLY A 539 -26.14 1.33 11.75
C GLY A 539 -25.13 2.30 11.14
N SER A 540 -25.42 2.78 9.93
CA SER A 540 -24.59 3.77 9.22
C SER A 540 -24.46 5.07 10.02
N MET A 541 -25.58 5.60 10.55
CA MET A 541 -25.57 6.80 11.41
C MET A 541 -24.69 6.59 12.64
N GLN A 542 -24.86 5.48 13.34
CA GLN A 542 -24.14 5.17 14.57
C GLN A 542 -22.64 5.01 14.33
N PHE A 543 -22.26 4.29 13.27
CA PHE A 543 -20.87 4.12 12.85
C PHE A 543 -20.21 5.46 12.49
N MET A 544 -20.83 6.25 11.61
CA MET A 544 -20.29 7.56 11.22
C MET A 544 -20.23 8.55 12.39
N ARG A 545 -21.18 8.47 13.34
CA ARG A 545 -21.15 9.25 14.57
C ARG A 545 -20.00 8.84 15.49
N ALA A 546 -19.76 7.54 15.64
CA ALA A 546 -18.67 7.02 16.48
C ALA A 546 -17.30 7.46 15.94
N LEU A 547 -17.12 7.46 14.63
CA LEU A 547 -15.93 7.99 13.96
C LEU A 547 -15.86 9.52 14.04
N GLY A 548 -16.94 10.23 13.68
CA GLY A 548 -17.00 11.69 13.65
C GLY A 548 -16.86 12.38 15.01
N ALA A 549 -16.85 11.63 16.12
CA ALA A 549 -16.48 12.15 17.43
C ALA A 549 -14.99 12.51 17.53
N ASP A 550 -14.13 11.82 16.77
CA ASP A 550 -12.69 12.07 16.68
C ASP A 550 -12.36 13.15 15.65
N GLU A 551 -11.29 13.91 15.90
CA GLU A 551 -10.91 15.08 15.11
C GLU A 551 -10.47 14.70 13.69
N ASP A 552 -9.54 13.76 13.58
CA ASP A 552 -8.96 13.33 12.31
C ASP A 552 -9.98 12.55 11.49
N SER A 553 -10.77 11.70 12.15
CA SER A 553 -11.87 10.96 11.54
C SER A 553 -12.98 11.88 11.03
N HIS A 554 -13.40 12.89 11.80
CA HIS A 554 -14.35 13.93 11.36
C HIS A 554 -13.85 14.66 10.13
N ALA A 555 -12.57 15.04 10.13
CA ALA A 555 -11.96 15.75 9.03
C ALA A 555 -11.96 14.92 7.74
N THR A 556 -11.43 13.70 7.79
CA THR A 556 -11.40 12.77 6.64
C THR A 556 -12.79 12.49 6.07
N LEU A 557 -13.77 12.18 6.92
CA LEU A 557 -15.14 11.91 6.49
C LEU A 557 -15.82 13.15 5.91
N SER A 558 -15.55 14.33 6.46
CA SER A 558 -16.09 15.59 5.93
C SER A 558 -15.56 15.88 4.52
N VAL A 559 -14.28 15.62 4.24
CA VAL A 559 -13.73 15.75 2.86
C VAL A 559 -14.38 14.73 1.93
N ALA A 560 -14.41 13.45 2.32
CA ALA A 560 -15.00 12.39 1.51
C ALA A 560 -16.47 12.71 1.18
N GLN A 561 -17.24 13.18 2.16
CA GLN A 561 -18.62 13.60 2.00
C GLN A 561 -18.76 14.79 1.04
N GLN A 562 -17.92 15.82 1.18
CA GLN A 562 -17.95 17.02 0.33
C GLN A 562 -17.69 16.66 -1.14
N VAL A 563 -16.68 15.82 -1.37
CA VAL A 563 -16.30 15.32 -2.70
C VAL A 563 -17.42 14.48 -3.31
N TYR A 564 -17.91 13.51 -2.55
CA TYR A 564 -18.94 12.59 -3.01
C TYR A 564 -20.24 13.34 -3.33
N GLY A 565 -20.71 14.19 -2.42
CA GLY A 565 -21.92 15.00 -2.62
C GLY A 565 -21.83 15.88 -3.86
N SER A 566 -20.72 16.58 -4.06
CA SER A 566 -20.49 17.42 -5.25
C SER A 566 -20.50 16.59 -6.55
N SER A 567 -19.89 15.41 -6.51
CA SER A 567 -19.83 14.51 -7.67
C SER A 567 -21.19 13.91 -7.98
N LEU A 568 -21.93 13.49 -6.96
CA LEU A 568 -23.28 12.96 -7.08
C LEU A 568 -24.24 14.00 -7.66
N MET A 569 -24.15 15.26 -7.24
CA MET A 569 -24.91 16.37 -7.84
C MET A 569 -24.59 16.53 -9.32
N THR A 570 -23.30 16.53 -9.67
CA THR A 570 -22.82 16.71 -11.04
C THR A 570 -23.28 15.55 -11.95
N ALA A 571 -23.29 14.33 -11.42
CA ALA A 571 -23.73 13.12 -12.12
C ALA A 571 -25.18 13.18 -12.59
N GLN A 572 -26.03 14.01 -11.96
CA GLN A 572 -27.44 14.16 -12.33
C GLN A 572 -27.63 14.96 -13.63
N GLY A 573 -26.59 15.66 -14.11
CA GLY A 573 -26.64 16.48 -15.32
C GLY A 573 -27.75 17.52 -15.26
N ASP A 574 -28.62 17.55 -16.28
CA ASP A 574 -29.71 18.53 -16.39
C ASP A 574 -30.92 18.23 -15.47
N ASN A 575 -30.90 17.13 -14.71
CA ASN A 575 -31.96 16.81 -13.76
C ASN A 575 -31.82 17.64 -12.48
N SER A 576 -32.36 18.86 -12.51
CA SER A 576 -32.24 19.81 -11.41
C SER A 576 -32.85 19.33 -10.09
N ASP A 577 -33.92 18.55 -10.13
CA ASP A 577 -34.57 18.06 -8.91
C ASP A 577 -33.67 17.04 -8.20
N SER A 578 -33.10 16.09 -8.95
CA SER A 578 -32.14 15.11 -8.41
C SER A 578 -30.83 15.76 -7.99
N ALA A 579 -30.33 16.76 -8.72
CA ALA A 579 -29.11 17.49 -8.34
C ALA A 579 -29.31 18.23 -7.02
N VAL A 580 -30.44 18.92 -6.86
CA VAL A 580 -30.79 19.59 -5.60
C VAL A 580 -31.00 18.58 -4.47
N ALA A 581 -31.66 17.44 -4.74
CA ALA A 581 -31.86 16.39 -3.74
C ALA A 581 -30.51 15.82 -3.24
N ALA A 582 -29.58 15.51 -4.15
CA ALA A 582 -28.23 15.07 -3.80
C ALA A 582 -27.48 16.10 -2.96
N GLY A 583 -27.58 17.39 -3.30
CA GLY A 583 -26.94 18.47 -2.54
C GLY A 583 -27.54 18.64 -1.14
N LEU A 584 -28.87 18.58 -1.02
CA LEU A 584 -29.56 18.64 0.28
C LEU A 584 -29.23 17.41 1.15
N HIS A 585 -29.12 16.23 0.55
CA HIS A 585 -28.66 15.02 1.24
C HIS A 585 -27.23 15.20 1.75
N SER A 586 -26.32 15.73 0.93
CA SER A 586 -24.94 16.01 1.36
C SER A 586 -24.88 17.01 2.53
N VAL A 587 -25.71 18.06 2.49
CA VAL A 587 -25.82 19.03 3.60
C VAL A 587 -26.34 18.35 4.89
N LYS A 588 -27.29 17.42 4.79
CA LYS A 588 -27.76 16.60 5.92
C LYS A 588 -26.61 15.78 6.51
N MET A 589 -25.80 15.13 5.67
CA MET A 589 -24.66 14.32 6.11
C MET A 589 -23.59 15.17 6.82
N HIS A 590 -23.27 16.36 6.32
CA HIS A 590 -22.37 17.28 7.02
C HIS A 590 -22.90 17.68 8.39
N GLY A 591 -24.18 18.05 8.50
CA GLY A 591 -24.76 18.42 9.78
C GLY A 591 -24.67 17.30 10.82
N MET A 592 -24.78 16.04 10.39
CA MET A 592 -24.60 14.86 11.26
C MET A 592 -23.14 14.70 11.73
N LEU A 593 -22.16 14.81 10.82
CA LEU A 593 -20.75 14.71 11.18
C LEU A 593 -20.34 15.87 12.11
N ASP A 594 -20.74 17.09 11.80
CA ASP A 594 -20.41 18.28 12.59
C ASP A 594 -20.97 18.21 14.01
N GLU A 595 -22.23 17.82 14.17
CA GLU A 595 -22.82 17.69 15.51
C GLU A 595 -22.16 16.54 16.30
N SER A 596 -21.76 15.45 15.65
CA SER A 596 -21.03 14.36 16.31
C SER A 596 -19.73 14.86 16.96
N ARG A 597 -18.96 15.70 16.24
CA ARG A 597 -17.73 16.32 16.77
C ARG A 597 -18.01 17.39 17.83
N ILE A 598 -19.01 18.25 17.60
CA ILE A 598 -19.42 19.29 18.58
C ILE A 598 -19.80 18.64 19.91
N GLU A 599 -20.58 17.57 19.87
CA GLU A 599 -21.01 16.84 21.06
C GLU A 599 -19.83 16.16 21.77
N ALA A 600 -18.91 15.54 21.01
CA ALA A 600 -17.71 14.94 21.58
C ALA A 600 -16.84 15.97 22.30
N ILE A 601 -16.56 17.11 21.65
CA ILE A 601 -15.84 18.25 22.26
C ILE A 601 -16.59 18.75 23.52
N GLY A 602 -17.92 18.85 23.44
CA GLY A 602 -18.76 19.25 24.56
C GLY A 602 -18.65 18.32 25.77
N LYS A 603 -18.53 17.01 25.54
CA LYS A 603 -18.37 15.98 26.57
C LYS A 603 -16.95 15.91 27.12
N GLU A 604 -15.95 15.89 26.25
CA GLU A 604 -14.53 15.78 26.62
C GLU A 604 -14.06 16.99 27.45
N PHE A 605 -14.50 18.19 27.07
CA PHE A 605 -14.11 19.45 27.71
C PHE A 605 -15.27 20.09 28.50
N ALA A 606 -16.15 19.26 29.08
CA ALA A 606 -17.31 19.74 29.84
C ALA A 606 -16.94 20.73 30.96
N ASP A 607 -15.82 20.45 31.64
CA ASP A 607 -15.30 21.21 32.78
C ASP A 607 -14.22 22.24 32.39
N ASP A 608 -13.76 22.26 31.13
CA ASP A 608 -12.74 23.20 30.63
C ASP A 608 -13.29 24.04 29.48
N LYS A 609 -13.92 25.17 29.84
CA LYS A 609 -14.58 26.05 28.86
C LYS A 609 -13.60 26.63 27.84
N THR A 610 -12.37 26.90 28.26
CA THR A 610 -11.32 27.54 27.45
C THR A 610 -10.85 26.57 26.37
N GLU A 611 -10.55 25.33 26.76
CA GLU A 611 -10.14 24.28 25.83
C GLU A 611 -11.31 23.87 24.92
N ARG A 612 -12.53 23.78 25.46
CA ARG A 612 -13.73 23.52 24.66
C ARG A 612 -13.94 24.57 23.57
N ASN A 613 -13.89 25.85 23.93
CA ASN A 613 -14.08 26.94 22.97
C ASN A 613 -12.97 26.93 21.90
N LEU A 614 -11.72 26.70 22.32
CA LEU A 614 -10.59 26.53 21.39
C LEU A 614 -10.82 25.36 20.42
N LYS A 615 -11.27 24.20 20.91
CA LYS A 615 -11.54 23.02 20.08
C LYS A 615 -12.72 23.21 19.12
N LEU A 616 -13.76 23.91 19.55
CA LEU A 616 -14.88 24.30 18.67
C LEU A 616 -14.45 25.29 17.59
N GLU A 617 -13.61 26.27 17.93
CA GLU A 617 -13.02 27.18 16.94
C GLU A 617 -12.08 26.46 15.97
N GLN A 618 -11.27 25.51 16.46
CA GLN A 618 -10.44 24.66 15.60
C GLN A 618 -11.28 23.85 14.62
N GLN A 619 -12.38 23.23 15.08
CA GLN A 619 -13.31 22.49 14.22
C GLN A 619 -13.88 23.35 13.10
N GLY A 620 -14.30 24.58 13.40
CA GLY A 620 -14.86 25.47 12.39
C GLY A 620 -13.82 26.04 11.43
N ALA A 621 -12.65 26.44 11.95
CA ALA A 621 -11.53 26.98 11.17
C ALA A 621 -10.88 25.95 10.24
N TRP A 622 -10.82 24.68 10.63
CA TRP A 622 -10.29 23.61 9.76
C TRP A 622 -11.09 23.54 8.45
N ARG A 623 -12.41 23.77 8.51
CA ARG A 623 -13.28 23.74 7.32
C ARG A 623 -13.24 25.02 6.50
N ASP A 624 -13.04 26.19 7.10
CA ASP A 624 -12.81 27.42 6.32
C ASP A 624 -11.48 27.34 5.56
N PHE A 625 -10.47 26.75 6.20
CA PHE A 625 -9.22 26.38 5.56
C PHE A 625 -9.44 25.30 4.47
N ALA A 626 -10.27 24.28 4.71
CA ALA A 626 -10.64 23.25 3.72
C ALA A 626 -11.50 23.81 2.56
N ALA A 627 -12.33 24.81 2.81
CA ALA A 627 -13.19 25.48 1.83
C ALA A 627 -12.41 26.46 0.97
N GLU A 628 -11.43 27.18 1.52
CA GLU A 628 -10.43 27.89 0.72
C GLU A 628 -9.50 26.92 -0.03
N ALA A 629 -9.26 25.74 0.54
CA ALA A 629 -8.52 24.62 -0.03
C ALA A 629 -9.34 23.64 -0.89
N THR A 630 -10.59 23.94 -1.25
CA THR A 630 -11.37 23.11 -2.19
C THR A 630 -10.80 23.12 -3.62
N ILE A 631 -9.66 23.81 -3.83
CA ILE A 631 -8.77 23.62 -4.99
C ILE A 631 -7.27 23.55 -4.57
N GLY A 632 -6.93 23.16 -3.33
CA GLY A 632 -5.54 23.26 -2.85
C GLY A 632 -5.32 22.75 -1.43
N VAL A 633 -5.30 21.43 -1.21
CA VAL A 633 -5.13 20.80 0.11
C VAL A 633 -3.70 20.99 0.67
N ALA A 634 -3.62 21.55 1.87
CA ALA A 634 -2.49 21.40 2.79
C ALA A 634 -3.04 21.00 4.18
N VAL A 635 -2.19 20.54 5.10
CA VAL A 635 -2.49 20.08 6.48
C VAL A 635 -2.92 18.62 6.62
N GLY A 636 -1.95 17.78 6.99
CA GLY A 636 -1.95 16.86 8.15
C GLY A 636 -2.98 15.74 8.29
N VAL A 637 -4.06 15.74 7.53
CA VAL A 637 -5.13 14.74 7.58
C VAL A 637 -5.14 13.99 6.24
N THR A 638 -5.28 12.68 6.31
CA THR A 638 -5.27 11.70 5.21
C THR A 638 -6.38 11.99 4.18
N THR A 639 -6.17 12.97 3.30
CA THR A 639 -7.26 13.44 2.43
C THR A 639 -7.55 12.47 1.30
N ALA A 640 -8.73 11.84 1.36
CA ALA A 640 -9.41 11.15 0.26
C ALA A 640 -9.11 11.75 -1.15
N ALA A 641 -8.49 10.96 -2.02
CA ALA A 641 -8.21 11.21 -3.43
C ALA A 641 -9.44 10.86 -4.30
N ILE A 642 -9.65 11.63 -5.37
CA ILE A 642 -10.80 11.49 -6.26
C ILE A 642 -10.42 10.64 -7.48
N VAL A 643 -11.09 9.49 -7.65
CA VAL A 643 -10.91 8.65 -8.84
C VAL A 643 -12.17 8.71 -9.73
N PRO A 644 -12.05 9.23 -10.96
CA PRO A 644 -13.17 9.27 -11.90
C PRO A 644 -13.43 7.85 -12.44
N ALA A 645 -14.41 7.14 -11.87
CA ALA A 645 -14.80 5.78 -12.27
C ALA A 645 -16.18 5.71 -12.97
N GLY A 646 -16.79 6.84 -13.30
CA GLY A 646 -18.15 6.92 -13.85
C GLY A 646 -18.72 8.34 -13.78
N PRO A 647 -20.05 8.52 -13.93
CA PRO A 647 -20.68 9.84 -13.75
C PRO A 647 -20.58 10.34 -12.31
N VAL A 648 -20.48 9.44 -11.32
CA VAL A 648 -20.16 9.76 -9.91
C VAL A 648 -18.71 9.36 -9.65
N ALA A 649 -17.92 10.22 -9.01
CA ALA A 649 -16.56 9.90 -8.63
C ALA A 649 -16.51 8.97 -7.42
N VAL A 650 -15.55 8.05 -7.41
CA VAL A 650 -15.26 7.18 -6.26
C VAL A 650 -14.16 7.84 -5.44
N VAL A 651 -14.30 7.78 -4.12
CA VAL A 651 -13.30 8.26 -3.17
C VAL A 651 -12.31 7.14 -2.91
N ALA A 652 -11.05 7.35 -3.25
CA ALA A 652 -9.95 6.51 -2.79
C ALA A 652 -9.27 7.21 -1.62
N VAL A 653 -8.85 6.50 -0.58
CA VAL A 653 -8.09 7.15 0.51
C VAL A 653 -6.60 6.97 0.24
N PRO A 654 -5.82 8.04 -0.03
CA PRO A 654 -4.39 7.95 -0.22
C PRO A 654 -3.68 7.81 1.12
N LEU A 655 -2.41 7.42 1.05
CA LEU A 655 -1.56 7.21 2.21
C LEU A 655 -1.59 8.36 3.21
N ALA A 656 -1.68 7.98 4.48
CA ALA A 656 -1.22 8.81 5.58
C ALA A 656 0.30 9.01 5.50
N ILE A 657 0.75 10.26 5.51
CA ILE A 657 2.10 10.59 5.95
C ILE A 657 2.09 10.36 7.46
N GLU A 658 2.97 9.47 7.95
CA GLU A 658 3.16 9.20 9.38
C GLU A 658 3.10 10.49 10.23
N THR A 659 2.00 10.64 10.95
CA THR A 659 1.90 11.57 12.07
C THR A 659 2.59 10.95 13.28
N ILE A 660 3.76 11.50 13.60
CA ILE A 660 4.28 11.61 14.97
C ILE A 660 4.79 10.29 15.59
N GLY A 661 6.03 9.93 15.28
CA GLY A 661 6.74 8.86 15.99
C GLY A 661 8.26 8.97 15.92
N GLY A 662 8.87 9.79 16.80
CA GLY A 662 10.31 9.70 17.10
C GLY A 662 11.25 10.65 16.33
N ALA A 663 11.53 11.81 16.96
CA ALA A 663 12.75 12.61 16.78
C ALA A 663 13.15 13.09 15.35
N ALA A 664 12.28 13.87 14.68
CA ALA A 664 12.70 14.98 13.81
C ALA A 664 11.51 15.84 13.31
N ASN A 665 11.20 16.96 13.97
CA ASN A 665 11.20 18.32 13.38
C ASN A 665 10.46 19.37 14.23
N THR A 666 11.16 20.46 14.52
CA THR A 666 10.78 21.61 15.35
C THR A 666 10.17 22.78 14.55
N GLN A 667 9.67 22.55 13.33
CA GLN A 667 9.22 23.65 12.45
C GLN A 667 7.69 23.75 12.30
N PHE A 668 6.98 22.62 12.22
CA PHE A 668 5.53 22.59 11.92
C PHE A 668 4.63 23.04 13.09
N GLY A 669 4.93 22.58 14.32
CA GLY A 669 4.25 23.08 15.52
C GLY A 669 4.45 24.57 15.76
N ASN A 670 5.46 25.19 15.13
CA ASN A 670 5.61 26.63 15.13
C ASN A 670 4.75 27.31 14.07
N GLU A 671 4.53 26.72 12.88
CA GLU A 671 3.80 27.34 11.76
C GLU A 671 2.26 27.29 11.92
N THR A 672 1.67 26.20 12.42
CA THR A 672 0.23 26.17 12.77
C THR A 672 -0.06 27.10 13.94
N MET A 673 0.81 27.09 14.96
CA MET A 673 0.74 28.07 16.05
C MET A 673 1.01 29.50 15.56
N GLN A 674 1.75 29.70 14.47
CA GLN A 674 2.01 31.00 13.88
C GLN A 674 0.78 31.49 13.09
N TRP A 675 0.15 30.64 12.26
CA TRP A 675 -1.10 30.99 11.56
C TRP A 675 -2.25 31.23 12.55
N LEU A 676 -2.35 30.42 13.61
CA LEU A 676 -3.29 30.61 14.73
C LEU A 676 -2.93 31.84 15.60
N LYS A 677 -1.69 32.32 15.58
CA LYS A 677 -1.31 33.59 16.23
C LYS A 677 -1.52 34.80 15.31
N ASP A 678 -1.34 34.61 14.01
CA ASP A 678 -1.46 35.64 12.97
C ASP A 678 -2.95 35.93 12.67
N HIS A 679 -3.84 34.95 12.91
CA HIS A 679 -5.30 35.11 12.97
C HIS A 679 -5.73 35.05 14.44
N GLU A 680 -5.66 36.19 15.12
CA GLU A 680 -5.84 36.35 16.57
C GLU A 680 -7.15 35.70 17.08
N PHE A 681 -7.07 34.46 17.59
CA PHE A 681 -8.21 33.77 18.20
C PHE A 681 -8.44 34.34 19.60
N GLU A 682 -9.37 35.28 19.70
CA GLU A 682 -9.85 35.80 20.97
C GLU A 682 -10.71 34.73 21.65
N ASN A 683 -10.11 34.01 22.59
CA ASN A 683 -10.78 33.04 23.45
C ASN A 683 -11.86 33.75 24.27
N HIS A 684 -13.07 33.89 23.71
CA HIS A 684 -14.17 34.60 24.37
C HIS A 684 -14.83 33.70 25.42
N ASP A 685 -15.11 34.27 26.60
CA ASP A 685 -15.54 33.58 27.82
C ASP A 685 -16.93 32.87 27.78
N ASP A 686 -17.65 32.89 26.65
CA ASP A 686 -19.02 32.38 26.52
C ASP A 686 -19.12 31.10 25.67
N ALA A 687 -19.42 29.97 26.32
CA ALA A 687 -19.58 28.66 25.69
C ALA A 687 -20.63 28.59 24.57
N ALA A 688 -21.68 29.41 24.65
CA ALA A 688 -22.73 29.47 23.64
C ALA A 688 -22.22 30.06 22.32
N GLN A 689 -21.29 31.03 22.39
CA GLN A 689 -20.76 31.69 21.19
C GLN A 689 -19.86 30.75 20.37
N GLY A 690 -19.09 29.87 21.02
CA GLY A 690 -18.24 28.89 20.32
C GLY A 690 -19.03 27.84 19.55
N ILE A 691 -20.09 27.29 20.15
CA ILE A 691 -20.96 26.31 19.47
C ILE A 691 -21.72 26.96 18.31
N ASP A 692 -22.29 28.15 18.53
CA ASP A 692 -23.03 28.88 17.48
C ASP A 692 -22.12 29.24 16.30
N LYS A 693 -20.86 29.62 16.58
CA LYS A 693 -19.83 29.90 15.56
C LYS A 693 -19.47 28.64 14.78
N ALA A 694 -19.13 27.54 15.45
CA ALA A 694 -18.82 26.26 14.79
C ALA A 694 -19.99 25.76 13.92
N LYS A 695 -21.24 25.90 14.39
CA LYS A 695 -22.44 25.56 13.60
C LYS A 695 -22.62 26.50 12.40
N ALA A 696 -22.33 27.79 12.53
CA ALA A 696 -22.40 28.75 11.42
C ALA A 696 -21.36 28.44 10.33
N GLU A 697 -20.12 28.17 10.72
CA GLU A 697 -19.02 27.80 9.84
C GLU A 697 -19.27 26.44 9.16
N GLY A 698 -19.71 25.43 9.92
CA GLY A 698 -20.12 24.12 9.39
C GLY A 698 -21.22 24.23 8.33
N ARG A 699 -22.25 25.05 8.58
CA ARG A 699 -23.31 25.35 7.60
C ARG A 699 -22.76 26.01 6.34
N GLN A 700 -21.93 27.04 6.48
CA GLN A 700 -21.37 27.75 5.33
C GLN A 700 -20.60 26.79 4.42
N ASN A 701 -19.81 25.89 5.02
CA ASN A 701 -18.98 24.95 4.29
C ASN A 701 -19.80 23.83 3.63
N ALA A 702 -20.80 23.28 4.33
CA ALA A 702 -21.72 22.30 3.75
C ALA A 702 -22.50 22.84 2.54
N MET A 703 -22.74 24.16 2.48
CA MET A 703 -23.51 24.81 1.42
C MET A 703 -22.74 25.00 0.10
N GLY A 704 -21.42 24.85 0.09
CA GLY A 704 -20.57 25.11 -1.07
C GLY A 704 -21.08 24.52 -2.40
N PRO A 705 -21.42 23.21 -2.47
CA PRO A 705 -21.88 22.59 -3.71
C PRO A 705 -23.23 23.14 -4.19
N LEU A 706 -24.16 23.40 -3.27
CA LEU A 706 -25.47 24.00 -3.60
C LEU A 706 -25.33 25.45 -4.07
N LEU A 707 -24.43 26.23 -3.47
CA LEU A 707 -24.16 27.61 -3.91
C LEU A 707 -23.53 27.63 -5.31
N ASN A 708 -22.55 26.76 -5.57
CA ASN A 708 -21.96 26.61 -6.90
C ASN A 708 -23.02 26.20 -7.94
N TYR A 709 -23.93 25.29 -7.58
CA TYR A 709 -25.04 24.89 -8.45
C TYR A 709 -25.99 26.06 -8.76
N VAL A 710 -26.37 26.84 -7.74
CA VAL A 710 -27.20 28.05 -7.88
C VAL A 710 -26.58 29.05 -8.84
N GLU A 711 -25.28 29.31 -8.71
CA GLU A 711 -24.54 30.23 -9.56
C GLU A 711 -24.44 29.71 -11.00
N ALA A 712 -24.08 28.43 -11.18
CA ALA A 712 -23.95 27.81 -12.50
C ALA A 712 -25.26 27.81 -13.30
N HIS A 713 -26.41 27.71 -12.62
CA HIS A 713 -27.73 27.65 -13.25
C HIS A 713 -28.49 28.98 -13.26
N ASN A 714 -27.88 30.07 -12.75
CA ASN A 714 -28.49 31.40 -12.67
C ASN A 714 -29.90 31.38 -12.03
N MET A 715 -30.07 30.63 -10.93
CA MET A 715 -31.37 30.46 -10.28
C MET A 715 -31.97 31.79 -9.80
N GLU A 716 -33.30 31.92 -9.84
CA GLU A 716 -33.94 33.17 -9.43
C GLU A 716 -33.87 33.37 -7.91
N SER A 717 -33.74 34.62 -7.46
CA SER A 717 -33.60 34.96 -6.03
C SER A 717 -34.69 34.40 -5.11
N GLY A 718 -35.90 34.19 -5.62
CA GLY A 718 -37.00 33.56 -4.88
C GLY A 718 -36.79 32.06 -4.66
N GLU A 719 -36.27 31.37 -5.66
CA GLU A 719 -35.94 29.94 -5.64
C GLU A 719 -34.73 29.69 -4.76
N VAL A 720 -33.69 30.54 -4.89
CA VAL A 720 -32.50 30.51 -4.02
C VAL A 720 -32.93 30.64 -2.56
N ARG A 721 -33.79 31.61 -2.20
CA ARG A 721 -34.24 31.78 -0.82
C ARG A 721 -34.94 30.52 -0.27
N LYS A 722 -35.75 29.84 -1.07
CA LYS A 722 -36.44 28.61 -0.68
C LYS A 722 -35.44 27.45 -0.51
N LEU A 723 -34.50 27.31 -1.44
CA LEU A 723 -33.46 26.29 -1.39
C LEU A 723 -32.57 26.44 -0.16
N MET A 724 -32.08 27.65 0.13
CA MET A 724 -31.23 27.93 1.29
C MET A 724 -31.94 27.60 2.61
N GLY A 725 -33.23 27.97 2.75
CA GLY A 725 -34.02 27.58 3.94
C GLY A 725 -34.18 26.06 4.07
N THR A 726 -34.39 25.36 2.95
CA THR A 726 -34.49 23.89 2.94
C THR A 726 -33.15 23.22 3.30
N ALA A 727 -32.04 23.82 2.87
CA ALA A 727 -30.70 23.32 3.15
C ALA A 727 -30.32 23.54 4.63
N GLU A 728 -30.64 24.69 5.20
CA GLU A 728 -30.49 24.93 6.64
C GLU A 728 -31.30 23.92 7.47
N ASP A 729 -32.55 23.66 7.10
CA ASP A 729 -33.37 22.63 7.72
C ASP A 729 -32.76 21.23 7.57
N SER A 730 -32.12 20.95 6.42
CA SER A 730 -31.45 19.66 6.15
C SER A 730 -30.23 19.47 7.04
N TYR A 731 -29.39 20.49 7.17
CA TYR A 731 -28.23 20.49 8.06
C TYR A 731 -28.67 20.24 9.51
N ASN A 732 -29.68 20.99 9.99
CA ASN A 732 -30.19 20.85 11.35
C ASN A 732 -30.88 19.49 11.58
N ARG A 733 -31.53 18.91 10.54
CA ARG A 733 -32.01 17.52 10.61
C ARG A 733 -30.85 16.54 10.75
N GLY A 734 -29.76 16.74 10.02
CA GLY A 734 -28.53 15.98 10.15
C GLY A 734 -28.00 15.98 11.58
N GLY A 735 -27.80 17.16 12.15
CA GLY A 735 -27.28 17.29 13.52
C GLY A 735 -28.14 16.58 14.57
N ARG A 736 -29.47 16.66 14.45
CA ARG A 736 -30.38 15.95 15.36
C ARG A 736 -30.29 14.42 15.30
N LEU A 737 -29.81 13.83 14.20
CA LEU A 737 -29.61 12.37 14.12
C LEU A 737 -28.44 11.92 15.01
N SER A 738 -27.45 12.79 15.18
CA SER A 738 -26.23 12.57 15.95
C SER A 738 -26.23 13.24 17.32
N ASP A 739 -27.34 13.83 17.77
CA ASP A 739 -27.48 14.38 19.12
C ASP A 739 -27.93 13.27 20.10
N THR A 740 -27.15 12.98 21.14
CA THR A 740 -27.53 12.00 22.19
C THR A 740 -28.28 12.61 23.36
N ASP A 741 -28.25 13.92 23.54
CA ASP A 741 -28.98 14.58 24.62
C ASP A 741 -30.49 14.56 24.32
N ASP A 742 -30.87 14.68 23.05
CA ASP A 742 -32.25 14.47 22.58
C ASP A 742 -32.69 12.99 22.61
N ALA A 743 -31.75 12.03 22.50
CA ALA A 743 -32.04 10.59 22.56
C ALA A 743 -32.22 10.06 23.99
N ARG A 744 -31.70 10.78 25.00
CA ARG A 744 -31.94 10.54 26.43
C ARG A 744 -32.97 11.55 26.94
N GLY A 745 -34.22 11.44 26.48
CA GLY A 745 -35.29 12.32 26.98
C GLY A 745 -35.29 12.41 28.51
N TRP A 746 -35.13 13.64 29.03
CA TRP A 746 -35.33 14.14 30.41
C TRP A 746 -35.07 13.20 31.60
#